data_AF-A0A6L8RUP1-F1
#
_entry.id   AF-A0A6L8RUP1-F1
#
_cell.length_a   1.000
_cell.length_b   1.000
_cell.length_c   1.000
_cell.angle_alpha   90.00
_cell.angle_beta   90.00
_cell.angle_gamma   90.00
#
_symmetry.space_group_name_H-M   'P 1'
#
loop_
_entity.id
_entity.type
_entity.pdbx_description
1 polymer ?
#
loop_
_entity_poly.entity_id
_entity_poly.type
_entity_poly.pdbx_seq_one_letter_code
_entity_poly.pdbx_strand_id
1 'polypeptide(L)'
;MRKRLIALATALAFACLFDPNVAFASAVPVTIEIGADGAPIGTSGEGWTYADGKLTLGAGHAFTFTGHALNVSSENLLRNKGVIEDGTFVDASQTSGFAVRNEAGGVIRGGAFTASIGNAGIIAGGTFNSDPNDPTKSYVSTSSGTITGGTFDCMVMGMRSGAIEDGTFNESVNIFKGFAINGGTFNGEVNSGNSSNLGGSICGGTFNGRMQNQGTIEDGVFHGTVQNASNNAGAGAIAGGTFNGYVNNYDGAVISSGTFNDGGENNNVTNDGTIRGGEFNIGVDNGGAIEGQGVFNAYVQNGYMRFDPDENRSCTIKGGTFNSDEIDNFGTIEGGTFSGKILSRGVIAGGAFSSTSSVTSNDEDTTTGGGTISGGTFDGTVTNGDPDPDYNNAVLTGGTFNGSVTNHGTIAGGTFLSDVTNRGVIEGGIFENVISDQGGTVTSCAYPLRANLTGLSIAAVPSAMPKNTAAGFPAEPSAALTAAFEKDGADANLYQLSANEGYLLPDAIDVRCGAADGQTLALAAGTDYTYDPATGAIAIKKSVVTGPLLLAAQGAAAPTPPVPPTPDTPAPAPEPETPAPKPESKPDAPKPLPSTTDSKQAPANAAALAATGDAPLPQIALGIALLAGGVTLTCAIAMQITRKKRSNRS
;
A
#
# COMPACT_ATOMS: atom_id res chain seq x y z
N MET A 1 25.71 9.56 19.46
CA MET A 1 27.00 10.12 18.98
C MET A 1 27.73 9.21 17.99
N ARG A 2 27.95 7.91 18.26
CA ARG A 2 28.66 7.00 17.32
C ARG A 2 28.03 6.87 15.93
N LYS A 3 26.69 6.85 15.79
CA LYS A 3 26.02 6.78 14.47
C LYS A 3 26.20 8.05 13.62
N ARG A 4 26.25 9.23 14.24
CA ARG A 4 26.55 10.51 13.55
C ARG A 4 28.02 10.62 13.16
N LEU A 5 28.93 10.07 13.97
CA LEU A 5 30.36 10.02 13.62
C LEU A 5 30.66 9.07 12.46
N ILE A 6 29.95 7.94 12.36
CA ILE A 6 30.10 7.00 11.25
C ILE A 6 29.50 7.59 9.97
N ALA A 7 28.30 8.19 10.02
CA ALA A 7 27.75 8.90 8.85
C ALA A 7 28.64 10.06 8.39
N LEU A 8 29.20 10.83 9.32
CA LEU A 8 30.15 11.92 9.00
C LEU A 8 31.47 11.38 8.47
N ALA A 9 31.99 10.27 9.00
CA ALA A 9 33.21 9.65 8.49
C ALA A 9 33.02 8.98 7.12
N THR A 10 31.85 8.39 6.85
CA THR A 10 31.51 7.85 5.53
C THR A 10 31.26 8.97 4.52
N ALA A 11 30.61 10.07 4.94
CA ALA A 11 30.44 11.26 4.11
C ALA A 11 31.77 11.99 3.84
N LEU A 12 32.67 12.07 4.82
CA LEU A 12 34.01 12.65 4.66
C LEU A 12 34.92 11.73 3.82
N ALA A 13 34.81 10.41 3.97
CA ALA A 13 35.51 9.45 3.12
C ALA A 13 34.99 9.48 1.67
N PHE A 14 33.69 9.67 1.46
CA PHE A 14 33.11 9.91 0.13
C PHE A 14 33.55 11.27 -0.44
N ALA A 15 33.55 12.34 0.35
CA ALA A 15 34.05 13.65 -0.07
C ALA A 15 35.55 13.62 -0.45
N CYS A 16 36.37 12.82 0.23
CA CYS A 16 37.78 12.62 -0.13
C CYS A 16 37.98 11.67 -1.33
N LEU A 17 37.00 10.80 -1.65
CA LEU A 17 37.01 9.94 -2.83
C LEU A 17 36.51 10.65 -4.09
N PHE A 18 35.75 11.74 -3.93
CA PHE A 18 35.19 12.57 -4.99
C PHE A 18 35.80 13.98 -5.09
N ASP A 19 36.92 14.26 -4.40
CA ASP A 19 37.63 15.50 -4.65
C ASP A 19 38.33 15.38 -6.02
N PRO A 20 37.85 16.03 -7.10
CA PRO A 20 38.46 15.93 -8.42
C PRO A 20 39.88 16.52 -8.42
N ASN A 21 40.24 17.23 -7.34
CA ASN A 21 41.58 17.77 -7.12
C ASN A 21 42.61 16.73 -6.69
N VAL A 22 42.20 15.60 -6.10
CA VAL A 22 43.15 14.64 -5.49
C VAL A 22 43.70 13.62 -6.51
N ALA A 23 43.16 13.58 -7.73
CA ALA A 23 43.58 12.63 -8.77
C ALA A 23 43.97 13.27 -10.10
N PHE A 24 44.62 14.43 -10.10
CA PHE A 24 45.38 14.87 -11.29
C PHE A 24 46.79 15.28 -10.85
N ALA A 25 47.78 14.54 -11.34
CA ALA A 25 49.19 14.90 -11.22
C ALA A 25 49.39 16.37 -11.61
N SER A 26 50.29 17.07 -10.90
CA SER A 26 50.70 18.46 -11.16
C SER A 26 50.88 18.72 -12.65
N ALA A 27 49.85 19.24 -13.31
CA ALA A 27 49.91 19.62 -14.72
C ALA A 27 50.81 20.85 -14.85
N VAL A 28 51.62 20.89 -15.90
CA VAL A 28 52.51 22.03 -16.15
C VAL A 28 51.67 23.23 -16.56
N PRO A 29 51.70 24.36 -15.82
CA PRO A 29 50.93 25.54 -16.18
C PRO A 29 51.52 26.21 -17.43
N VAL A 30 50.66 26.55 -18.39
CA VAL A 30 51.01 27.16 -19.67
C VAL A 30 50.03 28.30 -19.95
N THR A 31 50.56 29.48 -20.25
CA THR A 31 49.76 30.62 -20.71
C THR A 31 49.82 30.74 -22.22
N ILE A 32 48.66 30.86 -22.87
CA ILE A 32 48.55 31.11 -24.31
C ILE A 32 47.98 32.52 -24.48
N GLU A 33 48.76 33.41 -25.09
CA GLU A 33 48.32 34.76 -25.40
C GLU A 33 47.52 34.78 -26.71
N ILE A 34 46.35 35.42 -26.69
CA ILE A 34 45.44 35.52 -27.84
C ILE A 34 45.51 36.93 -28.42
N GLY A 35 45.77 36.99 -29.73
CA GLY A 35 45.85 38.21 -30.52
C GLY A 35 44.50 38.85 -30.77
N ALA A 36 44.51 40.10 -31.26
CA ALA A 36 43.29 40.87 -31.54
C ALA A 36 42.43 40.27 -32.67
N ASP A 37 42.99 39.39 -33.49
CA ASP A 37 42.28 38.59 -34.51
C ASP A 37 41.58 37.35 -33.93
N GLY A 38 41.75 37.11 -32.63
CA GLY A 38 41.17 35.98 -31.90
C GLY A 38 41.92 34.65 -32.12
N ALA A 39 43.15 34.68 -32.65
CA ALA A 39 44.01 33.51 -32.79
C ALA A 39 45.16 33.51 -31.74
N PRO A 40 45.74 32.35 -31.39
CA PRO A 40 46.95 32.30 -30.56
C PRO A 40 48.11 33.07 -31.19
N ILE A 41 48.87 33.80 -30.36
CA ILE A 41 50.12 34.44 -30.77
C ILE A 41 51.20 33.34 -30.85
N GLY A 42 51.33 32.77 -32.05
CA GLY A 42 52.27 31.69 -32.36
C GLY A 42 51.56 30.43 -32.87
N THR A 43 52.33 29.54 -33.51
CA THR A 43 51.82 28.29 -34.09
C THR A 43 52.09 27.06 -33.23
N SER A 44 52.87 27.18 -32.14
CA SER A 44 53.12 26.11 -31.17
C SER A 44 53.77 26.64 -29.90
N GLY A 45 53.69 25.86 -28.83
CA GLY A 45 54.38 26.09 -27.56
C GLY A 45 54.39 24.83 -26.69
N GLU A 46 54.72 24.99 -25.41
CA GLU A 46 54.76 23.86 -24.48
C GLU A 46 53.39 23.20 -24.35
N GLY A 47 53.28 21.95 -24.80
CA GLY A 47 52.04 21.19 -24.74
C GLY A 47 50.94 21.62 -25.73
N TRP A 48 51.14 22.58 -26.63
CA TRP A 48 50.10 23.01 -27.58
C TRP A 48 50.62 23.28 -29.00
N THR A 49 49.72 23.13 -29.99
CA THR A 49 49.98 23.43 -31.41
C THR A 49 48.78 24.09 -32.05
N TYR A 50 49.01 25.09 -32.91
CA TYR A 50 48.01 25.77 -33.72
C TYR A 50 48.40 25.72 -35.21
N ALA A 51 47.66 24.93 -35.98
CA ALA A 51 47.90 24.73 -37.40
C ALA A 51 46.58 24.57 -38.14
N ASP A 52 46.47 25.17 -39.33
CA ASP A 52 45.26 25.12 -40.17
C ASP A 52 43.98 25.50 -39.39
N GLY A 53 44.06 26.54 -38.55
CA GLY A 53 42.95 26.99 -37.69
C GLY A 53 42.66 26.11 -36.47
N LYS A 54 43.28 24.93 -36.36
CA LYS A 54 43.02 23.97 -35.30
C LYS A 54 43.99 24.13 -34.14
N LEU A 55 43.47 24.41 -32.94
CA LEU A 55 44.24 24.42 -31.69
C LEU A 55 44.14 23.06 -31.00
N THR A 56 45.29 22.44 -30.70
CA THR A 56 45.34 21.18 -29.94
C THR A 56 46.10 21.40 -28.64
N LEU A 57 45.46 21.06 -27.52
CA LEU A 57 46.03 21.12 -26.17
C LEU A 57 46.39 19.70 -25.72
N GLY A 58 47.64 19.50 -25.34
CA GLY A 58 48.20 18.21 -24.93
C GLY A 58 47.94 17.87 -23.48
N ALA A 59 47.89 16.57 -23.17
CA ALA A 59 47.76 16.07 -21.81
C ALA A 59 48.96 16.49 -20.93
N GLY A 60 48.76 16.50 -19.61
CA GLY A 60 49.80 16.84 -18.62
C GLY A 60 50.09 18.33 -18.46
N HIS A 61 49.34 19.20 -19.14
CA HIS A 61 49.49 20.65 -19.10
C HIS A 61 48.16 21.32 -18.73
N ALA A 62 48.25 22.47 -18.06
CA ALA A 62 47.13 23.30 -17.64
C ALA A 62 47.22 24.65 -18.32
N PHE A 63 46.21 24.98 -19.13
CA PHE A 63 46.23 26.12 -20.04
C PHE A 63 45.36 27.25 -19.52
N THR A 64 45.92 28.45 -19.49
CA THR A 64 45.20 29.70 -19.25
C THR A 64 45.32 30.59 -20.48
N PHE A 65 44.18 31.06 -20.99
CA PHE A 65 44.12 31.94 -22.16
C PHE A 65 44.00 33.40 -21.71
N THR A 66 44.91 34.25 -22.19
CA THR A 66 44.97 35.67 -21.82
C THR A 66 45.03 36.57 -23.05
N GLY A 67 44.79 37.87 -22.88
CA GLY A 67 44.76 38.82 -23.99
C GLY A 67 43.32 39.03 -24.47
N HIS A 68 43.01 38.59 -25.69
CA HIS A 68 41.67 38.69 -26.27
C HIS A 68 40.90 37.36 -26.18
N ALA A 69 39.63 37.35 -26.60
CA ALA A 69 38.86 36.11 -26.69
C ALA A 69 39.36 35.22 -27.84
N LEU A 70 39.44 33.90 -27.60
CA LEU A 70 39.78 32.92 -28.62
C LEU A 70 38.56 32.68 -29.52
N ASN A 71 38.73 32.92 -30.82
CA ASN A 71 37.74 32.56 -31.83
C ASN A 71 37.83 31.05 -32.08
N VAL A 72 36.81 30.31 -31.65
CA VAL A 72 36.68 28.86 -31.89
C VAL A 72 35.61 28.62 -32.94
N SER A 73 35.77 27.62 -33.80
CA SER A 73 34.76 27.34 -34.84
C SER A 73 34.64 25.85 -35.13
N SER A 74 33.47 25.41 -35.58
CA SER A 74 33.20 24.01 -35.94
C SER A 74 34.05 23.53 -37.13
N GLU A 75 34.45 24.46 -37.99
CA GLU A 75 35.39 24.26 -39.09
C GLU A 75 36.84 24.12 -38.58
N ASN A 76 37.17 24.81 -37.47
CA ASN A 76 38.50 24.98 -36.92
C ASN A 76 38.52 24.65 -35.41
N LEU A 77 38.55 23.35 -35.10
CA LEU A 77 38.31 22.84 -33.75
C LEU A 77 39.40 23.23 -32.72
N LEU A 78 38.97 23.62 -31.53
CA LEU A 78 39.78 23.46 -30.31
C LEU A 78 39.65 22.01 -29.81
N ARG A 79 40.75 21.25 -29.77
CA ARG A 79 40.80 19.92 -29.17
C ARG A 79 41.56 19.93 -27.86
N ASN A 80 40.85 19.71 -26.76
CA ASN A 80 41.43 19.65 -25.43
C ASN A 80 41.70 18.21 -24.98
N LYS A 81 42.97 17.89 -24.70
CA LYS A 81 43.39 16.68 -23.97
C LYS A 81 44.09 17.01 -22.65
N GLY A 82 44.30 18.30 -22.36
CA GLY A 82 44.90 18.80 -21.13
C GLY A 82 43.85 19.38 -20.19
N VAL A 83 44.23 20.39 -19.41
CA VAL A 83 43.32 21.10 -18.51
C VAL A 83 43.14 22.53 -19.02
N ILE A 84 41.91 22.97 -19.28
CA ILE A 84 41.60 24.39 -19.49
C ILE A 84 41.28 24.97 -18.11
N GLU A 85 42.14 25.86 -17.60
CA GLU A 85 41.95 26.51 -16.30
C GLU A 85 41.07 27.75 -16.41
N ASP A 86 41.31 28.60 -17.42
CA ASP A 86 40.52 29.82 -17.64
C ASP A 86 40.71 30.39 -19.05
N GLY A 87 39.78 31.24 -19.50
CA GLY A 87 39.80 31.89 -20.81
C GLY A 87 38.42 32.35 -21.30
N THR A 88 38.39 33.17 -22.36
CA THR A 88 37.15 33.57 -23.04
C THR A 88 37.12 32.98 -24.45
N PHE A 89 36.05 32.27 -24.80
CA PHE A 89 35.91 31.52 -26.05
C PHE A 89 34.65 31.96 -26.79
N VAL A 90 34.81 32.49 -27.99
CA VAL A 90 33.71 33.03 -28.82
C VAL A 90 33.50 32.14 -30.03
N ASP A 91 32.24 31.81 -30.31
CA ASP A 91 31.86 31.05 -31.49
C ASP A 91 32.02 31.89 -32.76
N ALA A 92 32.88 31.44 -33.67
CA ALA A 92 33.08 31.99 -35.01
C ALA A 92 32.58 31.03 -36.10
N SER A 93 31.78 30.02 -35.75
CA SER A 93 31.28 29.00 -36.68
C SER A 93 30.35 29.59 -37.73
N GLN A 94 30.56 29.20 -38.99
CA GLN A 94 29.65 29.47 -40.10
C GLN A 94 28.66 28.32 -40.30
N THR A 95 29.01 27.14 -39.81
CA THR A 95 28.26 25.90 -39.93
C THR A 95 28.01 25.23 -38.58
N SER A 96 27.00 24.38 -38.50
CA SER A 96 26.66 23.65 -37.28
C SER A 96 27.73 22.61 -36.92
N GLY A 97 28.17 22.59 -35.67
CA GLY A 97 29.08 21.57 -35.14
C GLY A 97 29.67 21.98 -33.79
N PHE A 98 30.53 21.13 -33.23
CA PHE A 98 31.25 21.46 -32.00
C PHE A 98 32.45 22.33 -32.33
N ALA A 99 32.54 23.54 -31.78
CA ALA A 99 33.73 24.38 -31.90
C ALA A 99 34.84 23.95 -30.92
N VAL A 100 34.43 23.44 -29.75
CA VAL A 100 35.35 22.90 -28.74
C VAL A 100 35.06 21.41 -28.55
N ARG A 101 36.11 20.59 -28.59
CA ARG A 101 36.06 19.17 -28.20
C ARG A 101 36.91 18.94 -26.98
N ASN A 102 36.26 18.69 -25.85
CA ASN A 102 36.91 18.15 -24.67
C ASN A 102 37.04 16.63 -24.86
N GLU A 103 38.24 16.18 -25.24
CA GLU A 103 38.50 14.78 -25.55
C GLU A 103 38.53 13.93 -24.28
N ALA A 104 38.52 12.61 -24.45
CA ALA A 104 38.74 11.69 -23.34
C ALA A 104 40.10 12.00 -22.66
N GLY A 105 40.05 12.31 -21.36
CA GLY A 105 41.21 12.73 -20.56
C GLY A 105 41.40 14.25 -20.46
N GLY A 106 40.67 15.04 -21.27
CA GLY A 106 40.61 16.49 -21.14
C GLY A 106 39.75 16.94 -19.95
N VAL A 107 40.12 18.06 -19.35
CA VAL A 107 39.39 18.70 -18.25
C VAL A 107 39.14 20.18 -18.57
N ILE A 108 37.93 20.67 -18.30
CA ILE A 108 37.61 22.10 -18.28
C ILE A 108 37.32 22.47 -16.82
N ARG A 109 38.16 23.30 -16.20
CA ARG A 109 37.99 23.79 -14.81
C ARG A 109 37.39 25.19 -14.75
N GLY A 110 37.55 25.99 -15.80
CA GLY A 110 37.06 27.36 -15.85
C GLY A 110 37.01 27.92 -17.27
N GLY A 111 36.72 29.22 -17.36
CA GLY A 111 36.52 29.95 -18.61
C GLY A 111 35.06 30.24 -18.95
N ALA A 112 34.86 31.17 -19.88
CA ALA A 112 33.57 31.58 -20.41
C ALA A 112 33.44 31.19 -21.89
N PHE A 113 32.42 30.42 -22.23
CA PHE A 113 32.21 29.86 -23.56
C PHE A 113 30.88 30.34 -24.12
N THR A 114 30.86 30.81 -25.36
CA THR A 114 29.62 31.05 -26.12
C THR A 114 29.44 30.09 -27.28
N ALA A 115 30.32 29.08 -27.40
CA ALA A 115 30.37 28.14 -28.52
C ALA A 115 29.90 26.73 -28.15
N SER A 116 29.50 25.96 -29.16
CA SER A 116 29.11 24.55 -28.97
C SER A 116 30.28 23.65 -28.55
N ILE A 117 30.04 22.83 -27.52
CA ILE A 117 31.05 21.96 -26.90
C ILE A 117 30.65 20.49 -26.99
N GLY A 118 31.55 19.65 -27.53
CA GLY A 118 31.48 18.20 -27.42
C GLY A 118 32.36 17.72 -26.27
N ASN A 119 31.77 17.10 -25.25
CA ASN A 119 32.46 16.63 -24.05
C ASN A 119 32.52 15.10 -23.96
N ALA A 120 33.73 14.55 -23.97
CA ALA A 120 34.05 13.17 -23.64
C ALA A 120 35.01 13.05 -22.43
N GLY A 121 35.40 14.18 -21.84
CA GLY A 121 36.26 14.30 -20.66
C GLY A 121 35.47 14.77 -19.44
N ILE A 122 36.10 15.60 -18.61
CA ILE A 122 35.48 16.20 -17.41
C ILE A 122 35.24 17.69 -17.63
N ILE A 123 34.04 18.17 -17.32
CA ILE A 123 33.77 19.60 -17.10
C ILE A 123 33.55 19.78 -15.61
N ALA A 124 34.48 20.44 -14.93
CA ALA A 124 34.45 20.70 -13.50
C ALA A 124 34.05 22.15 -13.16
N GLY A 125 34.04 23.05 -14.14
CA GLY A 125 33.68 24.46 -13.94
C GLY A 125 33.62 25.25 -15.25
N GLY A 126 33.47 26.56 -15.13
CA GLY A 126 33.27 27.49 -16.24
C GLY A 126 31.81 27.93 -16.42
N THR A 127 31.61 28.88 -17.33
CA THR A 127 30.29 29.41 -17.70
C THR A 127 30.04 29.16 -19.18
N PHE A 128 28.93 28.52 -19.50
CA PHE A 128 28.55 28.11 -20.86
C PHE A 128 27.28 28.85 -21.25
N ASN A 129 27.38 29.76 -22.21
CA ASN A 129 26.29 30.66 -22.59
C ASN A 129 25.77 30.32 -23.98
N SER A 130 24.48 30.57 -24.19
CA SER A 130 23.90 30.61 -25.52
C SER A 130 24.48 31.77 -26.34
N ASP A 131 24.61 31.62 -27.66
CA ASP A 131 24.96 32.74 -28.53
C ASP A 131 23.81 33.78 -28.48
N PRO A 132 24.08 35.05 -28.11
CA PRO A 132 23.05 36.07 -27.99
C PRO A 132 22.35 36.39 -29.33
N ASN A 133 22.96 36.04 -30.47
CA ASN A 133 22.40 36.27 -31.79
C ASN A 133 21.64 35.05 -32.34
N ASP A 134 21.93 33.85 -31.83
CA ASP A 134 21.25 32.62 -32.22
C ASP A 134 21.32 31.57 -31.08
N PRO A 135 20.34 31.59 -30.15
CA PRO A 135 20.35 30.73 -28.98
C PRO A 135 20.33 29.22 -29.30
N THR A 136 20.01 28.83 -30.54
CA THR A 136 19.96 27.43 -30.96
C THR A 136 21.31 26.87 -31.38
N LYS A 137 22.32 27.73 -31.55
CA LYS A 137 23.66 27.33 -32.03
C LYS A 137 24.60 26.81 -30.96
N SER A 138 24.42 27.19 -29.70
CA SER A 138 25.37 26.89 -28.62
C SER A 138 24.76 25.93 -27.62
N TYR A 139 25.39 24.76 -27.47
CA TYR A 139 24.99 23.74 -26.51
C TYR A 139 26.20 22.93 -26.05
N VAL A 140 26.06 22.29 -24.88
CA VAL A 140 27.05 21.34 -24.38
C VAL A 140 26.51 19.93 -24.57
N SER A 141 27.17 19.14 -25.42
CA SER A 141 26.87 17.73 -25.60
C SER A 141 27.87 16.86 -24.88
N THR A 142 27.43 16.18 -23.82
CA THR A 142 28.27 15.24 -23.08
C THR A 142 27.98 13.81 -23.52
N SER A 143 29.01 13.14 -24.04
CA SER A 143 28.95 11.75 -24.46
C SER A 143 30.10 10.95 -23.88
N SER A 144 29.79 10.06 -22.92
CA SER A 144 30.79 9.30 -22.13
C SER A 144 31.70 10.14 -21.23
N GLY A 145 31.53 11.46 -21.21
CA GLY A 145 32.18 12.37 -20.26
C GLY A 145 31.32 12.62 -19.02
N THR A 146 31.87 13.40 -18.08
CA THR A 146 31.22 13.76 -16.83
C THR A 146 31.19 15.28 -16.66
N ILE A 147 30.08 15.81 -16.16
CA ILE A 147 29.98 17.19 -15.66
C ILE A 147 29.95 17.12 -14.14
N THR A 148 30.89 17.77 -13.47
CA THR A 148 31.02 17.80 -12.00
C THR A 148 30.94 19.24 -11.46
N GLY A 149 30.54 20.21 -12.29
CA GLY A 149 30.44 21.62 -11.93
C GLY A 149 30.33 22.54 -13.14
N GLY A 150 30.15 23.84 -12.87
CA GLY A 150 29.96 24.89 -13.87
C GLY A 150 28.54 25.46 -13.91
N THR A 151 28.37 26.54 -14.65
CA THR A 151 27.08 27.21 -14.89
C THR A 151 26.73 27.13 -16.37
N PHE A 152 25.54 26.61 -16.68
CA PHE A 152 25.08 26.36 -18.04
C PHE A 152 23.83 27.22 -18.31
N ASP A 153 24.04 28.32 -19.01
CA ASP A 153 23.04 29.23 -19.59
C ASP A 153 22.77 28.86 -21.07
N CYS A 154 22.90 27.57 -21.38
CA CYS A 154 22.67 26.97 -22.69
C CYS A 154 22.15 25.54 -22.52
N MET A 155 21.56 24.99 -23.59
CA MET A 155 21.09 23.60 -23.57
C MET A 155 22.22 22.61 -23.28
N VAL A 156 21.94 21.60 -22.47
CA VAL A 156 22.85 20.48 -22.22
C VAL A 156 22.22 19.17 -22.74
N MET A 157 22.99 18.40 -23.51
CA MET A 157 22.58 17.09 -24.00
C MET A 157 23.46 15.98 -23.43
N GLY A 158 22.86 15.05 -22.70
CA GLY A 158 23.50 13.84 -22.18
C GLY A 158 23.23 12.62 -23.05
N MET A 159 24.27 12.04 -23.64
CA MET A 159 24.17 10.86 -24.51
C MET A 159 25.12 9.75 -24.05
N ARG A 160 24.78 8.49 -24.36
CA ARG A 160 25.62 7.31 -24.04
C ARG A 160 25.92 7.26 -22.53
N SER A 161 27.03 6.62 -22.13
CA SER A 161 27.37 6.34 -20.72
C SER A 161 27.98 7.53 -19.95
N GLY A 162 27.52 8.76 -20.20
CA GLY A 162 28.01 9.95 -19.47
C GLY A 162 27.23 10.22 -18.19
N ALA A 163 27.66 11.22 -17.41
CA ALA A 163 26.97 11.62 -16.20
C ALA A 163 27.03 13.13 -15.91
N ILE A 164 26.04 13.62 -15.16
CA ILE A 164 26.07 14.88 -14.42
C ILE A 164 26.13 14.55 -12.94
N GLU A 165 27.14 15.04 -12.24
CA GLU A 165 27.35 14.85 -10.80
C GLU A 165 27.11 16.15 -10.02
N ASP A 166 27.33 17.31 -10.64
CA ASP A 166 27.03 18.63 -10.06
C ASP A 166 26.98 19.71 -11.17
N GLY A 167 26.59 20.94 -10.81
CA GLY A 167 26.51 22.11 -11.69
C GLY A 167 25.20 22.88 -11.54
N THR A 168 25.13 24.07 -12.13
CA THR A 168 23.90 24.87 -12.24
C THR A 168 23.44 24.94 -13.69
N PHE A 169 22.22 24.50 -13.97
CA PHE A 169 21.65 24.41 -15.32
C PHE A 169 20.44 25.34 -15.42
N ASN A 170 20.62 26.49 -16.07
CA ASN A 170 19.58 27.50 -16.23
C ASN A 170 18.69 27.27 -17.45
N GLU A 171 19.19 26.50 -18.42
CA GLU A 171 18.48 26.11 -19.63
C GLU A 171 18.19 24.61 -19.66
N SER A 172 17.50 24.16 -20.72
CA SER A 172 17.04 22.77 -20.83
C SER A 172 18.15 21.72 -20.79
N VAL A 173 17.89 20.61 -20.10
CA VAL A 173 18.79 19.45 -20.02
C VAL A 173 18.10 18.21 -20.56
N ASN A 174 18.64 17.64 -21.64
CA ASN A 174 18.08 16.49 -22.32
C ASN A 174 18.98 15.27 -22.13
N ILE A 175 18.52 14.23 -21.44
CA ILE A 175 19.27 13.00 -21.20
C ILE A 175 18.60 11.80 -21.86
N PHE A 176 19.42 10.87 -22.36
CA PHE A 176 18.96 9.64 -22.98
C PHE A 176 19.50 8.41 -22.28
N LYS A 177 18.93 7.24 -22.61
CA LYS A 177 19.32 5.94 -22.04
C LYS A 177 20.82 5.75 -21.98
N GLY A 178 21.28 5.40 -20.77
CA GLY A 178 22.68 5.18 -20.44
C GLY A 178 23.35 6.39 -19.77
N PHE A 179 22.75 7.57 -19.87
CA PHE A 179 23.22 8.77 -19.19
C PHE A 179 22.56 8.89 -17.81
N ALA A 180 23.31 9.37 -16.81
CA ALA A 180 22.82 9.52 -15.44
C ALA A 180 22.93 10.97 -14.94
N ILE A 181 21.93 11.43 -14.19
CA ILE A 181 22.01 12.61 -13.34
C ILE A 181 22.11 12.13 -11.90
N ASN A 182 23.20 12.46 -11.22
CA ASN A 182 23.47 12.10 -9.83
C ASN A 182 23.42 13.32 -8.89
N GLY A 183 23.39 14.54 -9.43
CA GLY A 183 23.41 15.79 -8.66
C GLY A 183 23.30 17.03 -9.55
N GLY A 184 23.41 18.21 -8.94
CA GLY A 184 23.27 19.51 -9.59
C GLY A 184 21.95 20.22 -9.31
N THR A 185 21.86 21.48 -9.75
CA THR A 185 20.67 22.34 -9.65
C THR A 185 20.13 22.66 -11.04
N PHE A 186 18.88 22.32 -11.30
CA PHE A 186 18.23 22.45 -12.60
C PHE A 186 17.09 23.47 -12.53
N ASN A 187 17.38 24.68 -13.00
CA ASN A 187 16.38 25.76 -13.11
C ASN A 187 15.61 25.67 -14.43
N GLY A 188 16.24 25.15 -15.49
CA GLY A 188 15.60 24.85 -16.77
C GLY A 188 14.81 23.53 -16.77
N GLU A 189 14.06 23.27 -17.84
CA GLU A 189 13.33 22.02 -18.05
C GLU A 189 14.29 20.84 -18.25
N VAL A 190 14.02 19.70 -17.59
CA VAL A 190 14.78 18.47 -17.77
C VAL A 190 13.92 17.45 -18.50
N ASN A 191 14.46 16.87 -19.58
CA ASN A 191 13.82 15.82 -20.36
C ASN A 191 14.65 14.54 -20.28
N SER A 192 14.11 13.50 -19.64
CA SER A 192 14.70 12.16 -19.61
C SER A 192 14.03 11.29 -20.66
N GLY A 193 14.48 11.44 -21.91
CA GLY A 193 13.96 10.75 -23.07
C GLY A 193 13.24 11.68 -24.05
N ASN A 194 12.64 11.08 -25.08
CA ASN A 194 11.72 11.76 -25.99
C ASN A 194 10.77 10.73 -26.62
N SER A 195 9.88 11.15 -27.53
CA SER A 195 8.89 10.26 -28.16
C SER A 195 9.45 9.00 -28.82
N SER A 196 10.74 8.98 -29.17
CA SER A 196 11.40 7.88 -29.88
C SER A 196 12.56 7.25 -29.10
N ASN A 197 12.97 7.82 -27.97
CA ASN A 197 14.17 7.41 -27.24
C ASN A 197 13.87 7.26 -25.75
N LEU A 198 14.35 6.16 -25.17
CA LEU A 198 14.29 5.92 -23.73
C LEU A 198 15.10 6.96 -22.95
N GLY A 199 14.57 7.32 -21.79
CA GLY A 199 15.23 8.24 -20.86
C GLY A 199 16.46 7.69 -20.16
N GLY A 200 17.23 8.61 -19.58
CA GLY A 200 18.32 8.32 -18.66
C GLY A 200 17.81 8.04 -17.23
N SER A 201 18.76 7.85 -16.33
CA SER A 201 18.49 7.65 -14.89
C SER A 201 18.72 8.94 -14.12
N ILE A 202 17.83 9.25 -13.17
CA ILE A 202 17.94 10.38 -12.25
C ILE A 202 18.05 9.81 -10.84
N CYS A 203 19.22 9.99 -10.22
CA CYS A 203 19.59 9.43 -8.93
C CYS A 203 19.91 10.54 -7.90
N GLY A 204 19.59 11.80 -8.21
CA GLY A 204 19.84 12.95 -7.34
C GLY A 204 19.69 14.29 -8.07
N GLY A 205 19.88 15.39 -7.32
CA GLY A 205 19.77 16.77 -7.82
C GLY A 205 18.53 17.51 -7.32
N THR A 206 18.51 18.81 -7.57
CA THR A 206 17.41 19.73 -7.25
C THR A 206 16.81 20.27 -8.53
N PHE A 207 15.52 20.02 -8.77
CA PHE A 207 14.80 20.36 -9.99
C PHE A 207 13.77 21.46 -9.72
N ASN A 208 14.14 22.69 -10.04
CA ASN A 208 13.25 23.86 -9.93
C ASN A 208 12.40 24.02 -11.19
N GLY A 209 12.91 23.61 -12.35
CA GLY A 209 12.17 23.56 -13.60
C GLY A 209 11.26 22.33 -13.73
N ARG A 210 10.46 22.30 -14.81
CA ARG A 210 9.62 21.14 -15.16
C ARG A 210 10.48 19.91 -15.46
N MET A 211 9.97 18.74 -15.11
CA MET A 211 10.61 17.45 -15.36
C MET A 211 9.72 16.58 -16.27
N GLN A 212 10.21 16.19 -17.44
CA GLN A 212 9.59 15.17 -18.28
C GLN A 212 10.35 13.84 -18.15
N ASN A 213 9.76 12.85 -17.52
CA ASN A 213 10.37 11.55 -17.28
C ASN A 213 9.81 10.48 -18.21
N GLN A 214 10.66 9.92 -19.07
CA GLN A 214 10.44 8.66 -19.80
C GLN A 214 11.56 7.65 -19.50
N GLY A 215 12.30 7.87 -18.41
CA GLY A 215 13.36 7.01 -17.90
C GLY A 215 13.04 6.55 -16.48
N THR A 216 14.01 6.63 -15.58
CA THR A 216 13.82 6.25 -14.17
C THR A 216 14.27 7.36 -13.25
N ILE A 217 13.38 7.78 -12.35
CA ILE A 217 13.71 8.62 -11.19
C ILE A 217 13.86 7.71 -9.98
N GLU A 218 15.05 7.66 -9.40
CA GLU A 218 15.39 6.88 -8.21
C GLU A 218 15.57 7.79 -6.98
N ASP A 219 15.99 9.04 -7.17
CA ASP A 219 16.11 10.05 -6.11
C ASP A 219 16.16 11.47 -6.70
N GLY A 220 16.09 12.49 -5.85
CA GLY A 220 16.12 13.91 -6.21
C GLY A 220 15.05 14.72 -5.47
N VAL A 221 15.15 16.05 -5.54
CA VAL A 221 14.14 16.98 -5.00
C VAL A 221 13.51 17.76 -6.14
N PHE A 222 12.20 17.63 -6.32
CA PHE A 222 11.46 18.22 -7.43
C PHE A 222 10.50 19.29 -6.93
N HIS A 223 10.78 20.54 -7.27
CA HIS A 223 9.91 21.68 -6.98
C HIS A 223 9.01 22.00 -8.17
N GLY A 224 9.48 21.78 -9.40
CA GLY A 224 8.66 21.92 -10.60
C GLY A 224 7.73 20.72 -10.83
N THR A 225 6.76 20.91 -11.74
CA THR A 225 5.86 19.83 -12.17
C THR A 225 6.63 18.65 -12.77
N VAL A 226 6.30 17.43 -12.34
CA VAL A 226 6.85 16.19 -12.86
C VAL A 226 5.82 15.47 -13.73
N GLN A 227 6.21 15.13 -14.95
CA GLN A 227 5.41 14.39 -15.90
C GLN A 227 6.05 13.03 -16.12
N ASN A 228 5.50 12.02 -15.47
CA ASN A 228 5.92 10.64 -15.64
C ASN A 228 5.14 10.04 -16.81
N ALA A 229 5.79 9.94 -17.97
CA ALA A 229 5.15 9.59 -19.23
C ALA A 229 5.67 8.26 -19.78
N SER A 230 4.80 7.56 -20.50
CA SER A 230 5.19 6.44 -21.35
C SER A 230 5.27 6.89 -22.82
N ASN A 231 6.09 6.19 -23.60
CA ASN A 231 6.22 6.39 -25.03
C ASN A 231 6.44 5.03 -25.75
N ASN A 232 6.58 5.06 -27.08
CA ASN A 232 6.81 3.85 -27.89
C ASN A 232 8.08 3.08 -27.51
N ALA A 233 9.05 3.72 -26.86
CA ALA A 233 10.33 3.12 -26.47
C ALA A 233 10.29 2.51 -25.05
N GLY A 234 9.37 2.94 -24.19
CA GLY A 234 9.11 2.39 -22.87
C GLY A 234 8.35 3.35 -21.94
N ALA A 235 8.16 2.92 -20.69
CA ALA A 235 7.41 3.66 -19.68
C ALA A 235 8.33 4.37 -18.68
N GLY A 236 7.99 5.61 -18.34
CA GLY A 236 8.59 6.33 -17.22
C GLY A 236 8.30 5.66 -15.88
N ALA A 237 9.31 5.62 -15.03
CA ALA A 237 9.22 5.05 -13.69
C ALA A 237 9.68 6.06 -12.63
N ILE A 238 8.89 6.20 -11.57
CA ILE A 238 9.28 6.86 -10.32
C ILE A 238 9.47 5.79 -9.26
N ALA A 239 10.70 5.68 -8.76
CA ALA A 239 11.15 4.70 -7.77
C ALA A 239 11.70 5.34 -6.48
N GLY A 240 11.68 6.68 -6.40
CA GLY A 240 12.08 7.45 -5.23
C GLY A 240 12.10 8.95 -5.51
N GLY A 241 12.65 9.72 -4.57
CA GLY A 241 12.70 11.17 -4.62
C GLY A 241 11.64 11.88 -3.76
N THR A 242 11.80 13.18 -3.62
CA THR A 242 10.87 14.09 -2.93
C THR A 242 10.22 15.03 -3.93
N PHE A 243 8.90 15.04 -3.99
CA PHE A 243 8.10 15.82 -4.94
C PHE A 243 7.32 16.87 -4.17
N ASN A 244 7.64 18.14 -4.41
CA ASN A 244 6.99 19.30 -3.80
C ASN A 244 6.13 20.10 -4.81
N GLY A 245 6.02 19.61 -6.05
CA GLY A 245 5.18 20.16 -7.11
C GLY A 245 4.21 19.10 -7.65
N TYR A 246 3.32 19.48 -8.56
CA TYR A 246 2.41 18.55 -9.24
C TYR A 246 3.12 17.34 -9.84
N VAL A 247 2.49 16.17 -9.73
CA VAL A 247 2.96 14.95 -10.41
C VAL A 247 1.84 14.39 -11.27
N ASN A 248 2.11 14.22 -12.55
CA ASN A 248 1.20 13.58 -13.50
C ASN A 248 1.80 12.23 -13.90
N ASN A 249 1.16 11.14 -13.48
CA ASN A 249 1.52 9.79 -13.87
C ASN A 249 0.59 9.32 -14.99
N TYR A 250 1.09 9.36 -16.22
CA TYR A 250 0.30 9.02 -17.40
C TYR A 250 0.11 7.51 -17.57
N ASP A 251 -0.82 7.13 -18.45
CA ASP A 251 -1.08 5.74 -18.82
C ASP A 251 0.23 4.99 -19.17
N GLY A 252 0.32 3.75 -18.73
CA GLY A 252 1.50 2.88 -18.83
C GLY A 252 2.68 3.26 -17.92
N ALA A 253 2.71 4.44 -17.31
CA ALA A 253 3.77 4.86 -16.39
C ALA A 253 3.52 4.38 -14.95
N VAL A 254 4.61 4.22 -14.18
CA VAL A 254 4.55 3.59 -12.85
C VAL A 254 5.18 4.48 -11.77
N ILE A 255 4.46 4.68 -10.68
CA ILE A 255 4.99 5.16 -9.40
C ILE A 255 5.13 3.97 -8.47
N SER A 256 6.31 3.73 -7.93
CA SER A 256 6.60 2.62 -7.02
C SER A 256 7.09 3.05 -5.65
N SER A 257 7.55 4.30 -5.51
CA SER A 257 7.96 4.92 -4.25
C SER A 257 8.08 6.44 -4.45
N GLY A 258 8.51 7.15 -3.41
CA GLY A 258 8.68 8.60 -3.37
C GLY A 258 7.87 9.22 -2.24
N THR A 259 8.20 10.47 -1.90
CA THR A 259 7.44 11.28 -0.94
C THR A 259 6.85 12.48 -1.66
N PHE A 260 5.52 12.62 -1.63
CA PHE A 260 4.76 13.66 -2.34
C PHE A 260 4.17 14.63 -1.33
N ASN A 261 4.65 15.87 -1.35
CA ASN A 261 4.32 16.92 -0.39
C ASN A 261 3.74 18.14 -1.09
N ASP A 262 3.01 18.94 -0.33
CA ASP A 262 2.28 20.09 -0.86
C ASP A 262 3.21 21.21 -1.34
N GLY A 263 4.41 21.35 -0.79
CA GLY A 263 5.30 22.47 -1.12
C GLY A 263 4.71 23.87 -0.79
N GLY A 264 3.49 23.93 -0.24
CA GLY A 264 2.73 25.14 0.06
C GLY A 264 1.81 25.64 -1.06
N GLU A 265 1.53 24.86 -2.11
CA GLU A 265 0.83 25.32 -3.32
C GLU A 265 -0.45 24.53 -3.68
N ASN A 266 -1.02 23.78 -2.75
CA ASN A 266 -2.13 22.84 -2.99
C ASN A 266 -1.86 21.88 -4.17
N ASN A 267 -0.67 21.29 -4.17
CA ASN A 267 -0.26 20.35 -5.21
C ASN A 267 -1.06 19.03 -5.14
N ASN A 268 -1.07 18.31 -6.26
CA ASN A 268 -1.82 17.06 -6.43
C ASN A 268 -1.05 16.04 -7.26
N VAL A 269 -1.34 14.76 -7.05
CA VAL A 269 -0.94 13.68 -7.96
C VAL A 269 -2.12 13.29 -8.84
N THR A 270 -1.99 13.48 -10.15
CA THR A 270 -2.93 12.92 -11.12
C THR A 270 -2.38 11.59 -11.61
N ASN A 271 -3.13 10.49 -11.43
CA ASN A 271 -2.70 9.15 -11.83
C ASN A 271 -3.66 8.53 -12.85
N ASP A 272 -3.22 8.45 -14.10
CA ASP A 272 -3.85 7.63 -15.15
C ASP A 272 -3.07 6.30 -15.36
N GLY A 273 -1.87 6.19 -14.80
CA GLY A 273 -1.04 4.98 -14.83
C GLY A 273 -1.23 4.08 -13.60
N THR A 274 -0.14 3.52 -13.09
CA THR A 274 -0.16 2.63 -11.92
C THR A 274 0.64 3.20 -10.74
N ILE A 275 0.02 3.23 -9.56
CA ILE A 275 0.70 3.46 -8.27
C ILE A 275 0.86 2.12 -7.52
N ARG A 276 2.08 1.82 -7.12
CA ARG A 276 2.47 0.64 -6.34
C ARG A 276 3.05 0.98 -4.97
N GLY A 277 3.37 2.24 -4.71
CA GLY A 277 3.98 2.65 -3.46
C GLY A 277 4.29 4.13 -3.44
N GLY A 278 4.77 4.61 -2.29
CA GLY A 278 5.03 6.02 -2.02
C GLY A 278 4.25 6.52 -0.82
N GLU A 279 4.62 7.70 -0.34
CA GLU A 279 3.94 8.42 0.73
C GLU A 279 3.34 9.70 0.14
N PHE A 280 2.01 9.79 0.16
CA PHE A 280 1.23 10.87 -0.46
C PHE A 280 0.63 11.74 0.64
N ASN A 281 1.28 12.88 0.90
CA ASN A 281 0.83 13.91 1.84
C ASN A 281 0.02 15.02 1.12
N ILE A 282 -0.39 14.75 -0.11
CA ILE A 282 -1.18 15.62 -0.99
C ILE A 282 -2.31 14.82 -1.61
N GLY A 283 -3.24 15.54 -2.25
CA GLY A 283 -4.33 14.91 -2.98
C GLY A 283 -3.84 13.87 -3.99
N VAL A 284 -4.68 12.87 -4.27
CA VAL A 284 -4.48 11.94 -5.37
C VAL A 284 -5.78 11.76 -6.16
N ASP A 285 -5.74 12.16 -7.43
CA ASP A 285 -6.80 11.88 -8.40
C ASP A 285 -6.44 10.63 -9.20
N ASN A 286 -7.09 9.51 -8.89
CA ASN A 286 -6.81 8.22 -9.52
C ASN A 286 -7.79 7.93 -10.67
N GLY A 287 -7.35 8.16 -11.90
CA GLY A 287 -7.96 7.61 -13.13
C GLY A 287 -7.48 6.21 -13.52
N GLY A 288 -6.37 5.74 -12.94
CA GLY A 288 -5.75 4.45 -13.24
C GLY A 288 -5.86 3.44 -12.09
N ALA A 289 -4.74 2.78 -11.76
CA ALA A 289 -4.71 1.71 -10.75
C ALA A 289 -3.82 2.03 -9.55
N ILE A 290 -4.29 1.68 -8.35
CA ILE A 290 -3.52 1.65 -7.10
C ILE A 290 -3.47 0.19 -6.62
N GLU A 291 -2.30 -0.45 -6.65
CA GLU A 291 -2.21 -1.91 -6.42
C GLU A 291 -1.27 -2.33 -5.27
N GLY A 292 -0.42 -1.42 -4.78
CA GLY A 292 0.65 -1.79 -3.87
C GLY A 292 0.52 -1.23 -2.45
N GLN A 293 1.64 -0.84 -1.85
CA GLN A 293 1.73 -0.47 -0.42
C GLN A 293 1.90 1.05 -0.25
N GLY A 294 1.22 1.83 -1.09
CA GLY A 294 1.20 3.29 -0.97
C GLY A 294 0.51 3.72 0.32
N VAL A 295 1.00 4.81 0.92
CA VAL A 295 0.40 5.45 2.09
C VAL A 295 -0.19 6.79 1.67
N PHE A 296 -1.49 6.97 1.84
CA PHE A 296 -2.25 8.13 1.40
C PHE A 296 -2.79 8.88 2.62
N ASN A 297 -2.16 10.01 2.94
CA ASN A 297 -2.45 10.80 4.14
C ASN A 297 -3.36 12.01 3.86
N ALA A 298 -3.75 12.23 2.61
CA ALA A 298 -4.60 13.33 2.17
C ALA A 298 -5.69 12.81 1.21
N TYR A 299 -6.60 13.69 0.81
CA TYR A 299 -7.78 13.38 -0.02
C TYR A 299 -7.46 12.48 -1.21
N VAL A 300 -8.30 11.47 -1.45
CA VAL A 300 -8.19 10.58 -2.61
C VAL A 300 -9.51 10.55 -3.35
N GLN A 301 -9.44 10.75 -4.66
CA GLN A 301 -10.54 10.47 -5.58
C GLN A 301 -10.21 9.24 -6.41
N ASN A 302 -11.07 8.23 -6.40
CA ASN A 302 -10.94 7.05 -7.27
C ASN A 302 -11.98 7.11 -8.39
N GLY A 303 -11.52 7.33 -9.62
CA GLY A 303 -12.36 7.66 -10.76
C GLY A 303 -12.67 9.15 -10.84
N TYR A 304 -13.48 9.53 -11.82
CA TYR A 304 -13.91 10.92 -12.01
C TYR A 304 -15.43 11.01 -12.15
N MET A 305 -16.03 12.01 -11.52
CA MET A 305 -17.48 12.26 -11.62
C MET A 305 -17.96 12.49 -13.07
N ARG A 306 -17.09 13.04 -13.93
CA ARG A 306 -17.41 13.30 -15.35
C ARG A 306 -17.42 12.03 -16.21
N PHE A 307 -16.82 10.95 -15.73
CA PHE A 307 -16.78 9.68 -16.44
C PHE A 307 -18.10 8.95 -16.23
N ASP A 308 -18.54 8.24 -17.26
CA ASP A 308 -19.67 7.34 -17.10
C ASP A 308 -19.29 6.15 -16.18
N PRO A 309 -20.28 5.40 -15.66
CA PRO A 309 -20.00 4.28 -14.79
C PRO A 309 -19.09 3.21 -15.41
N ASP A 310 -19.12 3.00 -16.72
CA ASP A 310 -18.30 1.97 -17.38
C ASP A 310 -16.83 2.41 -17.53
N GLU A 311 -16.58 3.69 -17.83
CA GLU A 311 -15.24 4.29 -17.84
C GLU A 311 -14.58 4.20 -16.46
N ASN A 312 -15.34 4.54 -15.40
CA ASN A 312 -14.86 4.50 -14.02
C ASN A 312 -14.51 3.09 -13.51
N ARG A 313 -15.00 2.02 -14.15
CA ARG A 313 -14.64 0.64 -13.75
C ARG A 313 -13.18 0.30 -13.95
N SER A 314 -12.48 1.03 -14.82
CA SER A 314 -11.03 0.89 -15.01
C SER A 314 -10.21 1.52 -13.88
N CYS A 315 -10.81 2.45 -13.13
CA CYS A 315 -10.20 3.12 -11.99
C CYS A 315 -10.28 2.20 -10.76
N THR A 316 -9.14 1.65 -10.34
CA THR A 316 -9.11 0.57 -9.33
C THR A 316 -8.22 0.88 -8.14
N ILE A 317 -8.69 0.50 -6.95
CA ILE A 317 -7.89 0.42 -5.72
C ILE A 317 -7.87 -1.04 -5.27
N LYS A 318 -6.71 -1.69 -5.34
CA LYS A 318 -6.48 -3.08 -4.92
C LYS A 318 -5.59 -3.19 -3.69
N GLY A 319 -4.98 -2.09 -3.25
CA GLY A 319 -4.08 -2.04 -2.11
C GLY A 319 -3.81 -0.61 -1.64
N GLY A 320 -3.01 -0.49 -0.58
CA GLY A 320 -2.62 0.77 0.03
C GLY A 320 -3.21 1.00 1.41
N THR A 321 -2.65 1.97 2.11
CA THR A 321 -3.14 2.45 3.41
C THR A 321 -3.62 3.88 3.27
N PHE A 322 -4.91 4.08 3.51
CA PHE A 322 -5.59 5.36 3.34
C PHE A 322 -5.93 5.94 4.71
N ASN A 323 -5.07 6.86 5.14
CA ASN A 323 -5.22 7.66 6.34
C ASN A 323 -5.95 8.98 6.08
N SER A 324 -6.36 9.24 4.83
CA SER A 324 -7.15 10.41 4.44
C SER A 324 -8.39 10.57 5.31
N ASP A 325 -8.76 11.81 5.61
CA ASP A 325 -10.03 12.14 6.26
C ASP A 325 -11.23 11.78 5.37
N GLU A 326 -11.09 11.92 4.05
CA GLU A 326 -12.17 11.68 3.09
C GLU A 326 -11.67 11.06 1.77
N ILE A 327 -12.48 10.16 1.22
CA ILE A 327 -12.25 9.48 -0.06
C ILE A 327 -13.55 9.48 -0.86
N ASP A 328 -13.49 9.95 -2.09
CA ASP A 328 -14.56 9.76 -3.07
C ASP A 328 -14.25 8.57 -3.97
N ASN A 329 -15.16 7.61 -4.03
CA ASN A 329 -15.03 6.44 -4.89
C ASN A 329 -16.11 6.42 -5.96
N PHE A 330 -15.74 6.72 -7.20
CA PHE A 330 -16.53 6.51 -8.40
C PHE A 330 -16.17 5.19 -9.11
N GLY A 331 -14.93 4.71 -8.92
CA GLY A 331 -14.42 3.46 -9.50
C GLY A 331 -14.67 2.21 -8.64
N THR A 332 -13.70 1.29 -8.65
CA THR A 332 -13.77 0.02 -7.92
C THR A 332 -12.72 -0.08 -6.82
N ILE A 333 -13.14 -0.37 -5.60
CA ILE A 333 -12.27 -0.74 -4.47
C ILE A 333 -12.33 -2.26 -4.29
N GLU A 334 -11.21 -2.94 -4.53
CA GLU A 334 -11.02 -4.39 -4.34
C GLU A 334 -10.17 -4.71 -3.10
N GLY A 335 -9.44 -3.73 -2.57
CA GLY A 335 -8.53 -3.92 -1.43
C GLY A 335 -8.04 -2.61 -0.81
N GLY A 336 -7.14 -2.73 0.17
CA GLY A 336 -6.60 -1.60 0.94
C GLY A 336 -7.13 -1.51 2.37
N THR A 337 -6.55 -0.62 3.17
CA THR A 337 -6.97 -0.34 4.55
C THR A 337 -7.38 1.12 4.70
N PHE A 338 -8.54 1.38 5.30
CA PHE A 338 -9.16 2.71 5.33
C PHE A 338 -9.51 3.16 6.75
N SER A 339 -9.15 4.40 7.12
CA SER A 339 -9.45 4.96 8.45
C SER A 339 -10.37 6.17 8.49
N GLY A 340 -10.59 6.84 7.36
CA GLY A 340 -11.45 8.02 7.27
C GLY A 340 -12.85 7.75 6.71
N LYS A 341 -13.46 8.78 6.16
CA LYS A 341 -14.78 8.74 5.52
C LYS A 341 -14.65 8.30 4.06
N ILE A 342 -15.53 7.41 3.62
CA ILE A 342 -15.62 6.95 2.23
C ILE A 342 -17.01 7.27 1.71
N LEU A 343 -17.08 8.08 0.66
CA LEU A 343 -18.27 8.34 -0.13
C LEU A 343 -18.16 7.52 -1.42
N SER A 344 -18.86 6.40 -1.47
CA SER A 344 -18.80 5.48 -2.61
C SER A 344 -20.03 5.57 -3.48
N ARG A 345 -19.85 6.03 -4.70
CA ARG A 345 -20.82 5.98 -5.81
C ARG A 345 -20.47 4.87 -6.81
N GLY A 346 -19.28 4.29 -6.69
CA GLY A 346 -18.83 3.12 -7.44
C GLY A 346 -19.03 1.80 -6.68
N VAL A 347 -18.10 0.87 -6.89
CA VAL A 347 -18.14 -0.49 -6.31
C VAL A 347 -17.13 -0.64 -5.18
N ILE A 348 -17.56 -1.21 -4.06
CA ILE A 348 -16.70 -1.76 -3.01
C ILE A 348 -16.83 -3.28 -3.05
N ALA A 349 -15.82 -3.95 -3.59
CA ALA A 349 -15.71 -5.41 -3.66
C ALA A 349 -14.80 -6.01 -2.57
N GLY A 350 -14.00 -5.17 -1.89
CA GLY A 350 -13.10 -5.61 -0.84
C GLY A 350 -12.52 -4.46 -0.03
N GLY A 351 -11.48 -4.77 0.75
CA GLY A 351 -10.82 -3.82 1.65
C GLY A 351 -11.16 -4.02 3.12
N ALA A 352 -10.39 -3.37 3.99
CA ALA A 352 -10.58 -3.35 5.44
C ALA A 352 -10.83 -1.91 5.91
N PHE A 353 -12.01 -1.67 6.45
CA PHE A 353 -12.47 -0.37 6.89
C PHE A 353 -12.47 -0.36 8.42
N SER A 354 -11.55 0.39 9.02
CA SER A 354 -11.30 0.35 10.47
C SER A 354 -12.45 0.93 11.29
N SER A 355 -12.41 0.76 12.61
CA SER A 355 -13.45 1.24 13.52
C SER A 355 -13.65 2.76 13.54
N THR A 356 -12.67 3.53 13.04
CA THR A 356 -12.77 4.99 12.90
C THR A 356 -13.34 5.42 11.55
N SER A 357 -13.45 4.49 10.59
CA SER A 357 -13.96 4.79 9.26
C SER A 357 -15.48 4.87 9.23
N SER A 358 -16.00 5.51 8.18
CA SER A 358 -17.43 5.51 7.87
C SER A 358 -17.61 5.37 6.36
N VAL A 359 -18.48 4.46 5.92
CA VAL A 359 -18.74 4.22 4.50
C VAL A 359 -20.18 4.57 4.18
N THR A 360 -20.39 5.42 3.18
CA THR A 360 -21.71 5.70 2.61
C THR A 360 -21.71 5.27 1.15
N SER A 361 -22.61 4.37 0.75
CA SER A 361 -22.67 3.85 -0.63
C SER A 361 -23.60 4.64 -1.57
N ASN A 362 -23.95 5.88 -1.23
CA ASN A 362 -24.68 6.80 -2.09
C ASN A 362 -24.71 8.22 -1.50
N ASP A 363 -24.89 9.27 -2.29
CA ASP A 363 -24.99 10.65 -1.82
C ASP A 363 -25.95 11.47 -2.70
N GLU A 364 -26.55 12.53 -2.15
CA GLU A 364 -27.74 13.27 -2.63
C GLU A 364 -27.64 13.85 -4.06
N ASP A 365 -26.45 13.89 -4.68
CA ASP A 365 -26.19 14.62 -5.93
C ASP A 365 -26.14 13.76 -7.21
N THR A 366 -26.37 12.44 -7.16
CA THR A 366 -26.29 11.58 -8.36
C THR A 366 -27.59 10.86 -8.71
N THR A 367 -28.08 11.08 -9.93
CA THR A 367 -29.38 10.57 -10.42
C THR A 367 -29.29 9.24 -11.19
N THR A 368 -28.10 8.65 -11.34
CA THR A 368 -27.91 7.38 -12.06
C THR A 368 -26.88 6.48 -11.38
N GLY A 369 -27.37 5.35 -10.82
CA GLY A 369 -26.55 4.27 -10.27
C GLY A 369 -26.01 4.54 -8.86
N GLY A 370 -26.70 4.06 -7.83
CA GLY A 370 -26.16 4.11 -6.46
C GLY A 370 -24.95 3.17 -6.32
N GLY A 371 -24.15 3.39 -5.29
CA GLY A 371 -22.98 2.56 -5.01
C GLY A 371 -23.35 1.12 -4.64
N THR A 372 -22.43 0.20 -4.95
CA THR A 372 -22.58 -1.23 -4.64
C THR A 372 -21.54 -1.68 -3.63
N ILE A 373 -21.98 -2.31 -2.54
CA ILE A 373 -21.09 -3.03 -1.61
C ILE A 373 -21.27 -4.52 -1.83
N SER A 374 -20.24 -5.19 -2.33
CA SER A 374 -20.24 -6.64 -2.62
C SER A 374 -19.23 -7.42 -1.77
N GLY A 375 -18.34 -6.73 -1.06
CA GLY A 375 -17.36 -7.36 -0.17
C GLY A 375 -16.63 -6.35 0.72
N GLY A 376 -15.67 -6.85 1.49
CA GLY A 376 -14.90 -6.08 2.47
C GLY A 376 -15.21 -6.42 3.92
N THR A 377 -14.40 -5.91 4.84
CA THR A 377 -14.61 -6.00 6.29
C THR A 377 -14.76 -4.60 6.86
N PHE A 378 -15.86 -4.34 7.56
CA PHE A 378 -16.25 -3.01 8.04
C PHE A 378 -16.35 -3.01 9.56
N ASP A 379 -15.30 -2.54 10.23
CA ASP A 379 -15.28 -2.28 11.67
C ASP A 379 -15.95 -0.94 12.01
N GLY A 380 -15.94 -0.01 11.05
CA GLY A 380 -16.62 1.30 11.13
C GLY A 380 -18.09 1.23 10.75
N THR A 381 -18.77 2.38 10.80
CA THR A 381 -20.20 2.47 10.47
C THR A 381 -20.43 2.42 8.97
N VAL A 382 -21.52 1.79 8.54
CA VAL A 382 -21.93 1.76 7.13
C VAL A 382 -23.34 2.31 6.94
N THR A 383 -23.50 3.19 5.97
CA THR A 383 -24.80 3.67 5.49
C THR A 383 -25.01 3.16 4.06
N ASN A 384 -25.96 2.25 3.88
CA ASN A 384 -26.32 1.73 2.57
C ASN A 384 -27.44 2.58 1.96
N GLY A 385 -27.10 3.50 1.06
CA GLY A 385 -28.07 4.38 0.39
C GLY A 385 -28.26 5.72 1.08
N ASP A 386 -29.33 6.42 0.69
CA ASP A 386 -29.64 7.79 1.10
C ASP A 386 -31.02 7.88 1.79
N PRO A 387 -31.21 8.75 2.81
CA PRO A 387 -32.52 9.03 3.39
C PRO A 387 -33.60 9.49 2.42
N ASP A 388 -33.24 10.19 1.35
CA ASP A 388 -34.15 10.59 0.30
C ASP A 388 -34.42 9.41 -0.66
N PRO A 389 -35.66 8.89 -0.69
CA PRO A 389 -36.00 7.72 -1.51
C PRO A 389 -35.86 7.98 -3.02
N ASP A 390 -35.91 9.23 -3.47
CA ASP A 390 -35.76 9.57 -4.90
C ASP A 390 -34.32 9.36 -5.38
N TYR A 391 -33.35 9.37 -4.47
CA TYR A 391 -31.92 9.23 -4.78
C TYR A 391 -31.36 7.87 -4.38
N ASN A 392 -32.15 7.00 -3.76
CA ASN A 392 -31.67 5.78 -3.13
C ASN A 392 -31.67 4.57 -4.07
N ASN A 393 -30.50 4.27 -4.66
CA ASN A 393 -30.29 3.10 -5.53
C ASN A 393 -29.08 2.26 -5.10
N ALA A 394 -28.75 2.27 -3.80
CA ALA A 394 -27.63 1.51 -3.27
C ALA A 394 -27.97 0.04 -3.02
N VAL A 395 -27.01 -0.83 -3.30
CA VAL A 395 -27.17 -2.29 -3.15
C VAL A 395 -26.00 -2.87 -2.36
N LEU A 396 -26.33 -3.64 -1.33
CA LEU A 396 -25.38 -4.39 -0.51
C LEU A 396 -25.61 -5.89 -0.73
N THR A 397 -24.68 -6.55 -1.41
CA THR A 397 -24.75 -7.98 -1.76
C THR A 397 -23.78 -8.85 -0.97
N GLY A 398 -22.81 -8.26 -0.27
CA GLY A 398 -21.82 -9.01 0.51
C GLY A 398 -21.00 -8.13 1.46
N GLY A 399 -20.04 -8.75 2.13
CA GLY A 399 -19.18 -8.12 3.14
C GLY A 399 -19.42 -8.63 4.56
N THR A 400 -18.51 -8.28 5.47
CA THR A 400 -18.61 -8.53 6.92
C THR A 400 -18.67 -7.22 7.67
N PHE A 401 -19.72 -7.00 8.46
CA PHE A 401 -20.01 -5.74 9.12
C PHE A 401 -19.92 -5.92 10.64
N ASN A 402 -18.81 -5.50 11.21
CA ASN A 402 -18.56 -5.49 12.66
C ASN A 402 -19.04 -4.17 13.30
N GLY A 403 -19.07 -3.09 12.53
CA GLY A 403 -19.73 -1.84 12.90
C GLY A 403 -21.22 -1.83 12.57
N SER A 404 -21.95 -0.84 13.10
CA SER A 404 -23.39 -0.70 12.89
C SER A 404 -23.72 -0.34 11.44
N VAL A 405 -24.85 -0.83 10.94
CA VAL A 405 -25.33 -0.56 9.59
C VAL A 405 -26.67 0.17 9.61
N THR A 406 -26.78 1.25 8.84
CA THR A 406 -28.06 1.89 8.52
C THR A 406 -28.40 1.60 7.07
N ASN A 407 -29.51 0.90 6.85
CA ASN A 407 -29.98 0.55 5.51
C ASN A 407 -31.09 1.51 5.07
N HIS A 408 -30.84 2.24 4.00
CA HIS A 408 -31.87 2.93 3.24
C HIS A 408 -32.18 2.18 1.94
N GLY A 409 -31.17 1.62 1.27
CA GLY A 409 -31.30 0.90 0.00
C GLY A 409 -31.72 -0.56 0.14
N THR A 410 -31.12 -1.42 -0.69
CA THR A 410 -31.38 -2.87 -0.67
C THR A 410 -30.20 -3.63 -0.06
N ILE A 411 -30.48 -4.49 0.92
CA ILE A 411 -29.56 -5.53 1.40
C ILE A 411 -30.00 -6.87 0.83
N ALA A 412 -29.19 -7.45 -0.05
CA ALA A 412 -29.39 -8.76 -0.63
C ALA A 412 -28.45 -9.83 -0.05
N GLY A 413 -27.42 -9.43 0.70
CA GLY A 413 -26.44 -10.36 1.28
C GLY A 413 -25.52 -9.70 2.32
N GLY A 414 -24.49 -10.42 2.76
CA GLY A 414 -23.55 -9.96 3.79
C GLY A 414 -23.74 -10.62 5.16
N THR A 415 -22.76 -10.41 6.04
CA THR A 415 -22.77 -10.90 7.43
C THR A 415 -22.68 -9.72 8.38
N PHE A 416 -23.69 -9.54 9.24
CA PHE A 416 -23.85 -8.41 10.14
C PHE A 416 -23.69 -8.86 11.58
N LEU A 417 -22.58 -8.48 12.22
CA LEU A 417 -22.25 -8.85 13.60
C LEU A 417 -22.68 -7.81 14.63
N SER A 418 -23.15 -6.64 14.17
CA SER A 418 -23.60 -5.53 14.99
C SER A 418 -25.02 -5.11 14.61
N ASP A 419 -25.49 -4.02 15.20
CA ASP A 419 -26.86 -3.55 15.04
C ASP A 419 -27.11 -3.06 13.61
N VAL A 420 -28.28 -3.46 13.08
CA VAL A 420 -28.77 -3.03 11.78
C VAL A 420 -30.08 -2.27 11.95
N THR A 421 -30.08 -1.00 11.55
CA THR A 421 -31.29 -0.18 11.44
C THR A 421 -31.80 -0.23 10.01
N ASN A 422 -33.03 -0.72 9.82
CA ASN A 422 -33.61 -0.85 8.50
C ASN A 422 -34.64 0.24 8.21
N ARG A 423 -34.47 0.95 7.11
CA ARG A 423 -35.42 1.90 6.51
C ARG A 423 -35.69 1.58 5.04
N GLY A 424 -34.99 0.58 4.48
CA GLY A 424 -35.06 0.12 3.10
C GLY A 424 -35.61 -1.30 2.98
N VAL A 425 -35.08 -2.04 2.01
CA VAL A 425 -35.43 -3.44 1.76
C VAL A 425 -34.30 -4.36 2.21
N ILE A 426 -34.66 -5.42 2.94
CA ILE A 426 -33.76 -6.54 3.26
C ILE A 426 -34.35 -7.80 2.65
N GLU A 427 -33.64 -8.38 1.71
CA GLU A 427 -34.00 -9.61 1.00
C GLU A 427 -32.96 -10.73 1.14
N GLY A 428 -31.90 -10.50 1.92
CA GLY A 428 -30.94 -11.54 2.28
C GLY A 428 -29.95 -11.07 3.36
N GLY A 429 -28.93 -11.89 3.60
CA GLY A 429 -27.88 -11.65 4.60
C GLY A 429 -28.05 -12.44 5.90
N ILE A 430 -26.97 -12.49 6.70
CA ILE A 430 -26.91 -13.17 8.00
C ILE A 430 -26.77 -12.11 9.10
N PHE A 431 -27.65 -12.13 10.09
CA PHE A 431 -27.69 -11.11 11.15
C PHE A 431 -27.51 -11.77 12.53
N GLU A 432 -26.50 -11.35 13.30
CA GLU A 432 -26.28 -11.84 14.66
C GLU A 432 -27.28 -11.25 15.68
N ASN A 433 -27.80 -10.06 15.39
CA ASN A 433 -28.75 -9.33 16.23
C ASN A 433 -30.09 -9.17 15.51
N VAL A 434 -31.17 -8.96 16.28
CA VAL A 434 -32.49 -8.62 15.72
C VAL A 434 -32.41 -7.30 14.96
N ILE A 435 -33.01 -7.27 13.77
CA ILE A 435 -33.05 -6.06 12.94
C ILE A 435 -33.98 -5.02 13.58
N SER A 436 -33.50 -3.79 13.74
CA SER A 436 -34.33 -2.65 14.16
C SER A 436 -35.03 -2.03 12.95
N ASP A 437 -36.25 -2.49 12.66
CA ASP A 437 -37.04 -1.98 11.54
C ASP A 437 -37.70 -0.63 11.88
N GLN A 438 -37.32 0.43 11.15
CA GLN A 438 -37.81 1.80 11.32
C GLN A 438 -38.49 2.31 10.04
N GLY A 439 -39.39 1.50 9.50
CA GLY A 439 -40.19 1.81 8.31
C GLY A 439 -39.71 1.12 7.04
N GLY A 440 -38.75 0.20 7.12
CA GLY A 440 -38.33 -0.63 6.00
C GLY A 440 -39.19 -1.88 5.84
N THR A 441 -38.70 -2.82 5.02
CA THR A 441 -39.31 -4.14 4.82
C THR A 441 -38.23 -5.21 4.85
N VAL A 442 -38.45 -6.28 5.63
CA VAL A 442 -37.66 -7.50 5.61
C VAL A 442 -38.47 -8.60 4.92
N THR A 443 -38.03 -9.06 3.76
CA THR A 443 -38.66 -10.14 2.99
C THR A 443 -37.99 -11.48 3.27
N SER A 444 -36.66 -11.50 3.37
CA SER A 444 -35.90 -12.69 3.73
C SER A 444 -34.55 -12.35 4.36
N CYS A 445 -34.07 -13.19 5.27
CA CYS A 445 -32.74 -13.10 5.88
C CYS A 445 -32.39 -14.41 6.59
N ALA A 446 -31.25 -14.47 7.28
CA ALA A 446 -30.88 -15.58 8.14
C ALA A 446 -30.40 -15.10 9.51
N TYR A 447 -30.67 -15.91 10.54
CA TYR A 447 -30.24 -15.69 11.92
C TYR A 447 -29.47 -16.91 12.46
N PRO A 448 -28.54 -16.75 13.41
CA PRO A 448 -27.83 -17.87 14.01
C PRO A 448 -28.74 -18.72 14.90
N LEU A 449 -28.51 -20.04 14.90
CA LEU A 449 -29.08 -21.00 15.84
C LEU A 449 -28.05 -21.32 16.91
N ARG A 450 -28.32 -20.88 18.14
CA ARG A 450 -27.51 -21.13 19.32
C ARG A 450 -28.12 -22.29 20.10
N ALA A 451 -27.36 -23.36 20.30
CA ALA A 451 -27.85 -24.57 20.95
C ALA A 451 -27.20 -24.77 22.32
N ASN A 452 -28.03 -24.90 23.36
CA ASN A 452 -27.63 -25.29 24.71
C ASN A 452 -28.06 -26.75 24.94
N LEU A 453 -27.14 -27.67 24.63
CA LEU A 453 -27.41 -29.10 24.59
C LEU A 453 -26.57 -29.83 25.63
N THR A 454 -27.19 -30.76 26.35
CA THR A 454 -26.47 -31.65 27.26
C THR A 454 -26.70 -33.10 26.86
N GLY A 455 -25.61 -33.83 26.58
CA GLY A 455 -25.68 -35.22 26.12
C GLY A 455 -26.25 -35.38 24.70
N LEU A 456 -26.34 -34.30 23.92
CA LEU A 456 -26.91 -34.27 22.58
C LEU A 456 -26.02 -33.49 21.62
N SER A 457 -26.21 -33.67 20.32
CA SER A 457 -25.62 -32.87 19.23
C SER A 457 -26.69 -32.47 18.22
N ILE A 458 -26.50 -31.36 17.51
CA ILE A 458 -27.43 -30.90 16.47
C ILE A 458 -26.71 -30.68 15.13
N ALA A 459 -27.39 -30.98 14.04
CA ALA A 459 -26.96 -30.67 12.68
C ALA A 459 -28.14 -30.14 11.84
N ALA A 460 -27.87 -29.33 10.83
CA ALA A 460 -28.87 -28.98 9.81
C ALA A 460 -29.11 -30.19 8.89
N VAL A 461 -30.35 -30.39 8.45
CA VAL A 461 -30.68 -31.46 7.49
C VAL A 461 -30.36 -30.97 6.06
N PRO A 462 -29.50 -31.66 5.28
CA PRO A 462 -28.98 -31.15 4.00
C PRO A 462 -30.00 -30.89 2.88
N SER A 463 -31.29 -31.18 3.05
CA SER A 463 -32.31 -31.09 2.00
C SER A 463 -32.94 -29.70 1.81
N ALA A 464 -32.36 -28.65 2.42
CA ALA A 464 -32.81 -27.27 2.24
C ALA A 464 -31.66 -26.22 2.29
N MET A 465 -30.41 -26.61 2.00
CA MET A 465 -29.38 -25.58 1.77
C MET A 465 -29.73 -24.79 0.49
N PRO A 466 -29.65 -23.45 0.49
CA PRO A 466 -29.81 -22.69 -0.74
C PRO A 466 -28.80 -23.19 -1.78
N LYS A 467 -29.26 -23.42 -3.02
CA LYS A 467 -28.36 -23.61 -4.16
C LYS A 467 -27.56 -22.32 -4.31
N ASN A 468 -26.35 -22.31 -3.76
CA ASN A 468 -25.38 -21.27 -4.04
C ASN A 468 -25.21 -21.18 -5.56
N THR A 469 -25.77 -20.14 -6.15
CA THR A 469 -25.67 -19.86 -7.58
C THR A 469 -24.91 -18.54 -7.75
N ALA A 470 -23.60 -18.56 -7.49
CA ALA A 470 -22.55 -18.23 -8.46
C ALA A 470 -21.21 -17.92 -7.75
N ALA A 471 -20.15 -18.55 -8.29
CA ALA A 471 -18.73 -18.24 -8.13
C ALA A 471 -18.02 -18.57 -6.78
N GLY A 472 -17.63 -19.85 -6.65
CA GLY A 472 -16.22 -20.20 -6.46
C GLY A 472 -15.53 -19.82 -5.15
N PHE A 473 -15.91 -20.46 -4.04
CA PHE A 473 -15.00 -20.67 -2.90
C PHE A 473 -15.25 -22.07 -2.30
N PRO A 474 -14.21 -22.82 -1.89
CA PRO A 474 -14.39 -24.13 -1.27
C PRO A 474 -15.11 -23.98 0.07
N ALA A 475 -16.05 -24.88 0.34
CA ALA A 475 -16.77 -24.94 1.61
C ALA A 475 -15.81 -25.34 2.73
N GLU A 476 -15.44 -24.39 3.58
CA GLU A 476 -14.69 -24.64 4.81
C GLU A 476 -15.59 -25.33 5.86
N PRO A 477 -15.09 -26.32 6.63
CA PRO A 477 -15.88 -27.11 7.57
C PRO A 477 -15.95 -26.42 8.95
N SER A 478 -16.89 -25.50 9.11
CA SER A 478 -17.51 -25.09 10.39
C SER A 478 -18.61 -24.05 10.10
N ALA A 479 -19.60 -24.39 9.26
CA ALA A 479 -20.73 -23.50 9.04
C ALA A 479 -21.51 -23.37 10.37
N ALA A 480 -21.53 -22.17 10.95
CA ALA A 480 -22.43 -21.86 12.05
C ALA A 480 -23.87 -22.25 11.62
N LEU A 481 -24.61 -22.93 12.50
CA LEU A 481 -25.99 -23.28 12.22
C LEU A 481 -26.81 -21.99 12.08
N THR A 482 -27.51 -21.82 10.96
CA THR A 482 -28.37 -20.66 10.70
C THR A 482 -29.78 -21.11 10.34
N ALA A 483 -30.74 -20.23 10.63
CA ALA A 483 -32.15 -20.38 10.30
C ALA A 483 -32.55 -19.27 9.33
N ALA A 484 -33.15 -19.64 8.21
CA ALA A 484 -33.72 -18.70 7.26
C ALA A 484 -35.06 -18.15 7.76
N PHE A 485 -35.22 -16.85 7.62
CA PHE A 485 -36.48 -16.13 7.67
C PHE A 485 -36.98 -15.87 6.26
N GLU A 486 -38.27 -16.13 6.03
CA GLU A 486 -38.98 -15.76 4.82
C GLU A 486 -40.35 -15.23 5.25
N LYS A 487 -40.63 -13.97 4.90
CA LYS A 487 -41.91 -13.34 5.19
C LYS A 487 -43.02 -14.11 4.48
N ASP A 488 -44.04 -14.52 5.25
CA ASP A 488 -45.16 -15.34 4.77
C ASP A 488 -44.76 -16.70 4.17
N GLY A 489 -43.52 -17.17 4.41
CA GLY A 489 -43.03 -18.46 3.96
C GLY A 489 -43.73 -19.63 4.65
N ALA A 490 -44.19 -20.60 3.86
CA ALA A 490 -44.81 -21.84 4.34
C ALA A 490 -43.78 -22.93 4.71
N ASP A 491 -42.54 -22.77 4.25
CA ASP A 491 -41.44 -23.71 4.49
C ASP A 491 -40.92 -23.64 5.94
N ALA A 492 -40.17 -24.67 6.34
CA ALA A 492 -39.54 -24.77 7.64
C ALA A 492 -38.02 -24.98 7.53
N ASN A 493 -37.30 -24.44 8.50
CA ASN A 493 -35.90 -24.78 8.78
C ASN A 493 -35.85 -26.18 9.41
N LEU A 494 -35.04 -27.07 8.84
CA LEU A 494 -34.98 -28.48 9.24
C LEU A 494 -33.65 -28.78 9.95
N TYR A 495 -33.74 -29.31 11.17
CA TYR A 495 -32.59 -29.73 11.97
C TYR A 495 -32.78 -31.15 12.50
N GLN A 496 -31.66 -31.77 12.87
CA GLN A 496 -31.60 -33.12 13.40
C GLN A 496 -30.85 -33.10 14.73
N LEU A 497 -31.56 -33.41 15.81
CA LEU A 497 -30.98 -33.66 17.12
C LEU A 497 -30.56 -35.13 17.20
N SER A 498 -29.38 -35.40 17.75
CA SER A 498 -28.85 -36.75 17.96
C SER A 498 -28.43 -36.91 19.41
N ALA A 499 -28.70 -38.09 19.98
CA ALA A 499 -28.24 -38.41 21.32
C ALA A 499 -26.77 -38.86 21.28
N ASN A 500 -25.96 -38.31 22.18
CA ASN A 500 -24.58 -38.75 22.36
C ASN A 500 -24.57 -40.11 23.09
N GLU A 501 -23.43 -40.79 23.06
CA GLU A 501 -23.27 -42.08 23.75
C GLU A 501 -23.68 -41.97 25.23
N GLY A 502 -24.51 -42.90 25.70
CA GLY A 502 -25.03 -42.91 27.07
C GLY A 502 -26.23 -41.98 27.32
N TYR A 503 -26.79 -41.36 26.28
CA TYR A 503 -27.99 -40.53 26.37
C TYR A 503 -29.11 -41.01 25.42
N LEU A 504 -30.34 -40.60 25.73
CA LEU A 504 -31.53 -40.75 24.91
C LEU A 504 -32.06 -39.37 24.51
N LEU A 505 -32.77 -39.30 23.38
CA LEU A 505 -33.47 -38.08 22.95
C LEU A 505 -34.54 -37.67 23.99
N PRO A 506 -34.73 -36.38 24.26
CA PRO A 506 -35.76 -35.91 25.19
C PRO A 506 -37.17 -36.04 24.62
N ASP A 507 -38.18 -36.01 25.49
CA ASP A 507 -39.60 -35.99 25.09
C ASP A 507 -40.05 -34.62 24.55
N ALA A 508 -39.34 -33.54 24.92
CA ALA A 508 -39.64 -32.17 24.52
C ALA A 508 -38.37 -31.32 24.44
N ILE A 509 -38.43 -30.24 23.66
CA ILE A 509 -37.36 -29.24 23.51
C ILE A 509 -37.92 -27.84 23.81
N ASP A 510 -37.05 -26.90 24.18
CA ASP A 510 -37.41 -25.48 24.27
C ASP A 510 -36.78 -24.72 23.09
N VAL A 511 -37.62 -24.05 22.30
CA VAL A 511 -37.18 -23.25 21.15
C VAL A 511 -37.65 -21.82 21.36
N ARG A 512 -36.70 -20.89 21.33
CA ARG A 512 -36.95 -19.47 21.53
C ARG A 512 -36.34 -18.66 20.40
N CYS A 513 -36.92 -17.49 20.14
CA CYS A 513 -36.45 -16.54 19.15
C CYS A 513 -36.14 -15.20 19.83
N GLY A 514 -35.05 -14.54 19.43
CA GLY A 514 -34.76 -13.17 19.86
C GLY A 514 -35.85 -12.20 19.40
N ALA A 515 -36.14 -11.21 20.26
CA ALA A 515 -37.08 -10.13 19.99
C ALA A 515 -36.38 -8.76 20.09
N ALA A 516 -36.99 -7.74 19.48
CA ALA A 516 -36.41 -6.40 19.35
C ALA A 516 -36.20 -5.67 20.68
N ASP A 517 -36.90 -6.06 21.75
CA ASP A 517 -36.75 -5.51 23.10
C ASP A 517 -35.60 -6.18 23.90
N GLY A 518 -34.82 -7.05 23.25
CA GLY A 518 -33.77 -7.84 23.88
C GLY A 518 -34.28 -9.05 24.67
N GLN A 519 -35.58 -9.33 24.64
CA GLN A 519 -36.14 -10.55 25.23
C GLN A 519 -36.07 -11.72 24.24
N THR A 520 -36.39 -12.92 24.74
CA THR A 520 -36.60 -14.10 23.92
C THR A 520 -38.07 -14.47 23.93
N LEU A 521 -38.69 -14.61 22.76
CA LEU A 521 -40.03 -15.13 22.56
C LEU A 521 -39.99 -16.66 22.52
N ALA A 522 -40.75 -17.34 23.37
CA ALA A 522 -40.92 -18.79 23.29
C ALA A 522 -41.79 -19.16 22.09
N LEU A 523 -41.31 -20.07 21.25
CA LEU A 523 -42.07 -20.60 20.12
C LEU A 523 -43.02 -21.70 20.60
N ALA A 524 -44.23 -21.77 20.03
CA ALA A 524 -45.23 -22.75 20.40
C ALA A 524 -45.03 -24.08 19.65
N ALA A 525 -44.88 -25.19 20.38
CA ALA A 525 -44.86 -26.53 19.78
C ALA A 525 -46.18 -26.85 19.06
N GLY A 526 -46.09 -27.45 17.87
CA GLY A 526 -47.23 -27.78 17.01
C GLY A 526 -47.72 -26.61 16.14
N THR A 527 -47.46 -25.36 16.53
CA THR A 527 -47.82 -24.18 15.74
C THR A 527 -46.62 -23.57 15.05
N ASP A 528 -45.56 -23.25 15.79
CA ASP A 528 -44.39 -22.51 15.29
C ASP A 528 -43.24 -23.47 14.92
N TYR A 529 -43.12 -24.57 15.66
CA TYR A 529 -42.19 -25.64 15.37
C TYR A 529 -42.77 -27.02 15.69
N THR A 530 -42.15 -28.06 15.14
CA THR A 530 -42.42 -29.47 15.47
C THR A 530 -41.14 -30.17 15.88
N TYR A 531 -41.27 -31.16 16.76
CA TYR A 531 -40.18 -32.01 17.22
C TYR A 531 -40.67 -33.46 17.32
N ASP A 532 -39.93 -34.38 16.71
CA ASP A 532 -40.17 -35.82 16.83
C ASP A 532 -39.16 -36.43 17.82
N PRO A 533 -39.58 -36.86 19.02
CA PRO A 533 -38.68 -37.44 20.02
C PRO A 533 -38.12 -38.81 19.62
N ALA A 534 -38.77 -39.54 18.69
CA ALA A 534 -38.28 -40.84 18.24
C ALA A 534 -37.13 -40.71 17.25
N THR A 535 -37.19 -39.71 16.37
CA THR A 535 -36.18 -39.50 15.32
C THR A 535 -35.21 -38.38 15.63
N GLY A 536 -35.58 -37.42 16.49
CA GLY A 536 -34.83 -36.20 16.78
C GLY A 536 -35.03 -35.07 15.76
N ALA A 537 -35.94 -35.25 14.79
CA ALA A 537 -36.20 -34.26 13.74
C ALA A 537 -36.88 -33.01 14.30
N ILE A 538 -36.38 -31.84 13.92
CA ILE A 538 -36.91 -30.53 14.30
C ILE A 538 -37.27 -29.76 13.02
N ALA A 539 -38.48 -29.20 12.95
CA ALA A 539 -38.87 -28.29 11.88
C ALA A 539 -39.43 -26.99 12.47
N ILE A 540 -38.80 -25.85 12.16
CA ILE A 540 -39.18 -24.51 12.65
C ILE A 540 -39.65 -23.68 11.46
N LYS A 541 -40.89 -23.16 11.48
CA LYS A 541 -41.42 -22.35 10.36
C LYS A 541 -40.52 -21.16 10.05
N LYS A 542 -40.24 -20.88 8.78
CA LYS A 542 -39.38 -19.73 8.41
C LYS A 542 -39.99 -18.39 8.80
N SER A 543 -41.31 -18.25 8.69
CA SER A 543 -42.02 -17.01 9.00
C SER A 543 -42.01 -16.61 10.49
N VAL A 544 -41.64 -17.52 11.41
CA VAL A 544 -41.53 -17.22 12.85
C VAL A 544 -40.12 -16.85 13.30
N VAL A 545 -39.11 -16.97 12.42
CA VAL A 545 -37.71 -16.70 12.75
C VAL A 545 -37.44 -15.19 12.64
N THR A 546 -37.90 -14.42 13.62
CA THR A 546 -37.74 -12.95 13.62
C THR A 546 -36.43 -12.48 14.25
N GLY A 547 -35.55 -13.41 14.63
CA GLY A 547 -34.32 -13.13 15.38
C GLY A 547 -33.48 -14.39 15.62
N PRO A 548 -32.34 -14.26 16.32
CA PRO A 548 -31.49 -15.39 16.72
C PRO A 548 -32.28 -16.48 17.44
N LEU A 549 -32.09 -17.73 17.03
CA LEU A 549 -32.75 -18.86 17.66
C LEU A 549 -31.92 -19.39 18.82
N LEU A 550 -32.60 -19.72 19.92
CA LEU A 550 -32.05 -20.45 21.04
C LEU A 550 -32.78 -21.78 21.18
N LEU A 551 -32.03 -22.88 21.03
CA LEU A 551 -32.53 -24.23 21.26
C LEU A 551 -31.93 -24.76 22.57
N ALA A 552 -32.77 -25.19 23.51
CA ALA A 552 -32.33 -25.87 24.71
C ALA A 552 -32.94 -27.28 24.78
N ALA A 553 -32.09 -28.27 25.02
CA ALA A 553 -32.51 -29.67 25.15
C ALA A 553 -31.54 -30.48 26.02
N GLN A 554 -32.09 -31.40 26.82
CA GLN A 554 -31.34 -32.23 27.75
C GLN A 554 -31.60 -33.70 27.46
N GLY A 555 -30.57 -34.45 27.06
CA GLY A 555 -30.68 -35.89 26.88
C GLY A 555 -30.91 -36.58 28.22
N ALA A 556 -31.80 -37.58 28.25
CA ALA A 556 -31.96 -38.45 29.42
C ALA A 556 -30.81 -39.46 29.46
N ALA A 557 -30.20 -39.69 30.61
CA ALA A 557 -29.16 -40.72 30.72
C ALA A 557 -29.77 -42.09 30.36
N ALA A 558 -29.11 -42.81 29.44
CA ALA A 558 -29.50 -44.16 29.11
C ALA A 558 -29.46 -45.02 30.38
N PRO A 559 -30.45 -45.90 30.61
CA PRO A 559 -30.45 -46.76 31.78
C PRO A 559 -29.15 -47.56 31.81
N THR A 560 -28.43 -47.48 32.93
CA THR A 560 -27.25 -48.32 33.16
C THR A 560 -27.70 -49.78 33.02
N PRO A 561 -26.95 -50.63 32.28
CA PRO A 561 -27.29 -52.04 32.21
C PRO A 561 -27.43 -52.59 33.64
N PRO A 562 -28.48 -53.37 33.95
CA PRO A 562 -28.62 -53.96 35.27
C PRO A 562 -27.33 -54.73 35.58
N VAL A 563 -26.71 -54.41 36.72
CA VAL A 563 -25.58 -55.18 37.26
C VAL A 563 -26.04 -56.65 37.29
N PRO A 564 -25.30 -57.60 36.70
CA PRO A 564 -25.70 -59.00 36.71
C PRO A 564 -25.84 -59.46 38.16
N PRO A 565 -26.85 -60.28 38.50
CA PRO A 565 -26.96 -60.83 39.84
C PRO A 565 -25.69 -61.62 40.15
N THR A 566 -25.06 -61.29 41.29
CA THR A 566 -23.96 -62.07 41.88
C THR A 566 -24.41 -63.53 41.96
N PRO A 567 -23.58 -64.51 41.51
CA PRO A 567 -23.96 -65.92 41.60
C PRO A 567 -24.19 -66.34 43.05
N ASP A 568 -25.33 -67.02 43.27
CA ASP A 568 -25.70 -67.60 44.56
C ASP A 568 -24.56 -68.42 45.17
N THR A 569 -24.26 -68.10 46.42
CA THR A 569 -23.39 -68.89 47.28
C THR A 569 -24.11 -70.20 47.64
N PRO A 570 -23.49 -71.39 47.49
CA PRO A 570 -24.08 -72.63 47.98
C PRO A 570 -24.18 -72.67 49.51
N ALA A 571 -25.29 -73.24 50.00
CA ALA A 571 -25.62 -73.47 51.41
C ALA A 571 -24.65 -74.48 52.12
N PRO A 572 -24.71 -74.61 53.46
CA PRO A 572 -23.55 -74.71 54.35
C PRO A 572 -23.09 -76.14 54.70
N ALA A 573 -21.84 -76.25 55.18
CA ALA A 573 -21.32 -77.39 55.95
C ALA A 573 -21.05 -76.97 57.42
N PRO A 574 -21.23 -77.85 58.41
CA PRO A 574 -21.45 -77.50 59.82
C PRO A 574 -20.17 -77.21 60.64
N GLU A 575 -20.39 -76.49 61.74
CA GLU A 575 -19.44 -76.01 62.76
C GLU A 575 -18.59 -77.10 63.44
N PRO A 576 -17.48 -76.67 64.07
CA PRO A 576 -17.22 -77.05 65.46
C PRO A 576 -17.15 -75.85 66.41
N GLU A 577 -17.54 -76.16 67.64
CA GLU A 577 -17.90 -75.29 68.75
C GLU A 577 -16.74 -74.50 69.41
N THR A 578 -17.15 -73.34 69.94
CA THR A 578 -16.63 -72.40 70.96
C THR A 578 -15.68 -72.92 72.07
N PRO A 579 -14.87 -72.05 72.74
CA PRO A 579 -15.41 -71.19 73.83
C PRO A 579 -14.74 -69.81 74.10
N ALA A 580 -15.61 -68.79 74.27
CA ALA A 580 -15.76 -67.84 75.41
C ALA A 580 -14.60 -66.89 75.88
N PRO A 581 -14.82 -65.91 76.81
CA PRO A 581 -15.46 -64.60 76.55
C PRO A 581 -14.78 -63.36 77.23
N LYS A 582 -14.98 -62.14 76.66
CA LYS A 582 -15.13 -60.75 77.25
C LYS A 582 -14.11 -60.22 78.31
N PRO A 583 -14.08 -58.91 78.73
CA PRO A 583 -14.82 -57.70 78.28
C PRO A 583 -14.07 -56.33 78.27
N GLU A 584 -14.84 -55.29 77.87
CA GLU A 584 -14.85 -53.86 78.31
C GLU A 584 -13.83 -52.87 77.69
N SER A 585 -14.16 -51.61 77.36
CA SER A 585 -15.16 -50.65 77.89
C SER A 585 -15.52 -49.51 76.90
N LYS A 586 -16.73 -48.95 77.08
CA LYS A 586 -17.40 -47.78 76.44
C LYS A 586 -17.20 -46.52 77.37
N PRO A 587 -17.99 -45.41 77.32
CA PRO A 587 -18.37 -44.37 76.34
C PRO A 587 -17.89 -42.93 76.72
N ASP A 588 -18.20 -41.90 75.92
CA ASP A 588 -19.05 -40.76 76.36
C ASP A 588 -19.37 -39.73 75.25
N ALA A 589 -20.51 -39.05 75.40
CA ALA A 589 -21.11 -37.99 74.58
C ALA A 589 -21.51 -36.82 75.54
N PRO A 590 -22.28 -35.75 75.20
CA PRO A 590 -22.41 -34.86 74.02
C PRO A 590 -22.50 -33.32 74.35
N LYS A 591 -22.61 -32.48 73.28
CA LYS A 591 -23.22 -31.11 73.17
C LYS A 591 -22.52 -29.89 73.84
N PRO A 592 -22.82 -28.60 73.50
CA PRO A 592 -24.00 -28.05 72.80
C PRO A 592 -23.78 -26.96 71.71
N LEU A 593 -24.89 -26.59 71.05
CA LEU A 593 -25.13 -25.40 70.21
C LEU A 593 -25.68 -24.24 71.08
N PRO A 594 -25.66 -22.97 70.60
CA PRO A 594 -26.92 -22.21 70.59
C PRO A 594 -27.17 -21.33 69.34
N SER A 595 -28.44 -20.95 69.20
CA SER A 595 -29.13 -20.04 68.27
C SER A 595 -28.82 -18.54 68.55
N THR A 596 -29.22 -17.48 67.82
CA THR A 596 -30.48 -17.13 67.10
C THR A 596 -30.30 -15.77 66.35
N THR A 597 -30.99 -15.60 65.20
CA THR A 597 -31.65 -14.38 64.62
C THR A 597 -30.84 -13.10 64.27
N ASP A 598 -30.80 -12.69 62.99
CA ASP A 598 -31.62 -11.58 62.44
C ASP A 598 -31.47 -11.31 60.92
N SER A 599 -32.62 -11.15 60.26
CA SER A 599 -32.97 -10.17 59.22
C SER A 599 -32.14 -9.92 57.93
N LYS A 600 -32.81 -10.18 56.79
CA LYS A 600 -32.95 -9.34 55.58
C LYS A 600 -31.75 -9.07 54.64
N GLN A 601 -31.97 -9.53 53.40
CA GLN A 601 -31.95 -8.74 52.14
C GLN A 601 -30.59 -8.60 51.41
N ALA A 602 -30.57 -9.18 50.20
CA ALA A 602 -29.60 -8.95 49.11
C ALA A 602 -29.72 -7.50 48.55
N PRO A 603 -29.00 -7.07 47.49
CA PRO A 603 -27.96 -7.73 46.67
C PRO A 603 -26.77 -6.81 46.29
N ALA A 604 -25.88 -7.32 45.42
CA ALA A 604 -25.27 -6.65 44.26
C ALA A 604 -23.73 -6.70 44.15
N ASN A 605 -23.31 -7.29 43.03
CA ASN A 605 -22.27 -6.88 42.07
C ASN A 605 -20.78 -6.79 42.47
N ALA A 606 -20.03 -7.57 41.69
CA ALA A 606 -18.83 -7.22 40.92
C ALA A 606 -17.44 -7.36 41.53
N ALA A 607 -16.62 -8.05 40.72
CA ALA A 607 -15.18 -7.90 40.48
C ALA A 607 -14.20 -8.22 41.62
N ALA A 608 -13.47 -9.33 41.47
CA ALA A 608 -12.03 -9.30 41.24
C ALA A 608 -11.51 -10.74 41.10
N LEU A 609 -11.12 -11.13 39.88
CA LEU A 609 -10.37 -12.35 39.63
C LEU A 609 -8.88 -11.99 39.71
N ALA A 610 -8.22 -12.37 40.80
CA ALA A 610 -6.77 -12.39 40.92
C ALA A 610 -6.28 -13.83 40.75
N ALA A 611 -5.33 -13.97 39.82
CA ALA A 611 -4.71 -15.19 39.36
C ALA A 611 -3.66 -15.77 40.34
N THR A 612 -3.46 -17.08 40.25
CA THR A 612 -2.19 -17.82 40.48
C THR A 612 -2.31 -19.14 39.69
N GLY A 613 -1.40 -19.60 38.84
CA GLY A 613 -0.03 -19.23 38.52
C GLY A 613 0.65 -20.49 37.94
N ASP A 614 1.65 -20.25 37.07
CA ASP A 614 2.79 -21.12 36.70
C ASP A 614 2.55 -22.29 35.70
N ALA A 615 3.33 -22.50 34.62
CA ALA A 615 4.57 -21.94 34.05
C ALA A 615 4.77 -22.56 32.61
N PRO A 616 5.88 -22.39 31.83
CA PRO A 616 6.94 -21.38 31.78
C PRO A 616 7.16 -20.72 30.38
N LEU A 617 8.01 -19.68 30.37
CA LEU A 617 8.40 -18.76 29.30
C LEU A 617 9.18 -19.35 28.10
N PRO A 618 9.06 -18.71 26.91
CA PRO A 618 10.20 -18.38 26.07
C PRO A 618 10.40 -16.86 25.93
N GLN A 619 11.67 -16.45 25.94
CA GLN A 619 12.13 -15.07 25.84
C GLN A 619 11.72 -14.42 24.51
N ILE A 620 10.91 -13.37 24.57
CA ILE A 620 10.77 -12.38 23.48
C ILE A 620 11.82 -11.30 23.72
N ALA A 621 12.83 -11.27 22.86
CA ALA A 621 13.67 -10.10 22.68
C ALA A 621 12.89 -9.04 21.89
N LEU A 622 12.82 -7.86 22.48
CA LEU A 622 12.31 -6.61 21.93
C LEU A 622 13.02 -6.30 20.59
N GLY A 623 12.32 -6.44 19.46
CA GLY A 623 12.81 -6.14 18.12
C GLY A 623 11.92 -5.11 17.44
N ILE A 624 12.27 -3.83 17.63
CA ILE A 624 11.68 -2.68 16.94
C ILE A 624 11.86 -2.82 15.42
N ALA A 625 10.79 -2.46 14.71
CA ALA A 625 10.71 -2.28 13.28
C ALA A 625 11.91 -1.53 12.67
N LEU A 626 12.52 -2.13 11.65
CA LEU A 626 13.29 -1.46 10.59
C LEU A 626 13.51 -2.46 9.45
N LEU A 627 12.48 -2.66 8.63
CA LEU A 627 12.58 -3.30 7.31
C LEU A 627 11.96 -2.39 6.26
N ALA A 628 12.51 -1.18 6.17
CA ALA A 628 12.46 -0.33 4.98
C ALA A 628 13.82 0.38 4.93
N GLY A 629 14.55 0.23 3.83
CA GLY A 629 15.90 0.78 3.67
C GLY A 629 16.98 -0.29 3.67
N GLY A 630 17.15 -0.95 2.53
CA GLY A 630 18.19 -1.97 2.36
C GLY A 630 18.30 -2.55 0.96
N VAL A 631 18.00 -1.78 -0.08
CA VAL A 631 18.40 -2.11 -1.47
C VAL A 631 18.93 -0.84 -2.12
N THR A 632 20.07 -0.37 -1.63
CA THR A 632 20.94 0.51 -2.40
C THR A 632 22.36 -0.04 -2.30
N LEU A 633 23.04 -0.04 -3.44
CA LEU A 633 24.42 -0.47 -3.65
C LEU A 633 24.68 -1.95 -4.02
N THR A 634 24.09 -2.43 -5.12
CA THR A 634 24.65 -3.57 -5.88
C THR A 634 24.96 -3.28 -7.36
N CYS A 635 24.53 -2.15 -7.93
CA CYS A 635 24.77 -1.87 -9.36
C CYS A 635 26.21 -1.46 -9.71
N ALA A 636 26.96 -0.81 -8.80
CA ALA A 636 28.35 -0.40 -9.08
C ALA A 636 29.38 -1.54 -8.94
N ILE A 637 29.13 -2.52 -8.06
CA ILE A 637 30.08 -3.61 -7.78
C ILE A 637 29.97 -4.73 -8.82
N ALA A 638 28.78 -4.98 -9.38
CA ALA A 638 28.59 -6.02 -10.39
C ALA A 638 29.31 -5.70 -11.73
N MET A 639 29.43 -4.42 -12.13
CA MET A 639 30.08 -4.03 -13.39
C MET A 639 31.62 -3.99 -13.33
N GLN A 640 32.22 -3.75 -12.17
CA GLN A 640 33.68 -3.82 -12.01
C GLN A 640 34.21 -5.26 -12.07
N ILE A 641 33.42 -6.24 -11.62
CA ILE A 641 33.81 -7.67 -11.64
C ILE A 641 33.79 -8.23 -13.08
N THR A 642 32.89 -7.76 -13.96
CA THR A 642 32.87 -8.16 -15.38
C THR A 642 33.99 -7.53 -16.21
N ARG A 643 34.42 -6.29 -15.89
CA ARG A 643 35.58 -5.66 -16.55
C ARG A 643 36.90 -6.35 -16.20
N LYS A 644 37.07 -6.84 -14.96
CA LYS A 644 38.29 -7.56 -14.57
C LYS A 644 38.43 -8.97 -15.20
N LYS A 645 37.31 -9.61 -15.57
CA LYS A 645 37.35 -10.92 -16.26
C LYS A 645 37.60 -10.85 -17.77
N ARG A 646 37.32 -9.73 -18.44
CA ARG A 646 37.59 -9.56 -19.90
C ARG A 646 39.01 -9.10 -20.22
N SER A 647 39.72 -8.47 -19.28
CA SER A 647 41.12 -8.04 -19.48
C SER A 647 42.14 -9.19 -19.46
N ASN A 648 41.76 -10.41 -19.05
CA ASN A 648 42.65 -11.59 -19.02
C ASN A 648 42.43 -12.59 -20.18
N ARG A 649 41.69 -12.19 -21.21
CA ARG A 649 41.59 -12.92 -22.50
C ARG A 649 41.56 -11.93 -23.66
N SER A 650 42.72 -11.34 -23.95
CA SER A 650 43.14 -10.93 -25.30
C SER A 650 44.65 -10.82 -25.32
#